data_AF-A0A4R5FSF2-F1
#
_entry.id   AF-A0A4R5FSF2-F1
#
_cell.length_a   1.000
_cell.length_b   1.000
_cell.length_c   1.000
_cell.angle_alpha   90.00
_cell.angle_beta   90.00
_cell.angle_gamma   90.00
#
_symmetry.space_group_name_H-M   'P 1'
#
loop_
_entity.id
_entity.type
_entity.pdbx_description
1 polymer ?
#
loop_
_entity_poly.entity_id
_entity_poly.type
_entity_poly.pdbx_seq_one_letter_code
_entity_poly.pdbx_strand_id
1 'polypeptide(L)'
;MSVFRAADHHVFFGRDRESREVCKLWQTQRLTILYGASGIGKSSLIQAGVLPLLSPSMTDVLPLGQVSYGSTFPRAALAPHNPYVLALLASWSPAARPTRLAGMTIPAFLRTRPVKHDAYGEPTVTLMAVDQVEELFVPGRRNGQHRDWFFCQLAEALQANSRLRVLLSIRADRLRDLLEHERELLGAVPNADDHPLERFSLEALDSDSALEAVRGPVRGTGRAFAPGAAEQLVAELLNAAPRADPPGRSREVHPVQLQVVCEALWNALPPEQEQIAMSDVLGYADRALSGHYDREIGRIAWQRYDGDDRRLRTWLRMTFSDRTESRTRSRRAVRQGTVETAGVGRSVLALLVKRHILLAGRRGGEEVYELAHHHLLKAPGRDEQQSPPPASPGCDDLLGEAASAHREGDLLLAARLGEEALSRSGDDLSVRAQIESLLGNVAYERGDLDEAISRYSTAAKGFETAGAVASVGPLLTAIGRLRLAQGSPAKAVRELQAAMIRVPADLTIQTELAWALWHGGHPDAAVGMLNGVLDREGNNTDALLRRGQILAGMERPRAALRDLDRAKPLRWPFAKVAHALALAQVDSMREAQREMVEALAESVDHGPLLWYAARVEQLAGKTASAVDLAKRAISARTPALPHHMAEPARRLVAAQ
;
A
#
# COMPACT_ATOMS: atom_id res chain seq x y z
N MET A 1 -9.85 0.68 15.66
CA MET A 1 -10.42 -0.68 15.79
C MET A 1 -9.35 -1.67 15.37
N SER A 2 -9.03 -2.64 16.22
CA SER A 2 -8.09 -3.70 15.90
C SER A 2 -8.77 -4.75 15.00
N VAL A 3 -8.04 -5.21 13.99
CA VAL A 3 -8.43 -6.37 13.19
C VAL A 3 -8.07 -7.62 13.99
N PHE A 4 -8.98 -8.61 14.08
CA PHE A 4 -8.67 -9.91 14.67
C PHE A 4 -7.63 -10.64 13.82
N ARG A 5 -6.56 -11.11 14.44
CA ARG A 5 -5.44 -11.83 13.80
C ARG A 5 -5.59 -13.33 13.98
N ALA A 6 -4.71 -14.11 13.34
CA ALA A 6 -4.70 -15.57 13.48
C ALA A 6 -4.60 -16.05 14.94
N ALA A 7 -3.88 -15.31 15.80
CA ALA A 7 -3.79 -15.61 17.23
C ALA A 7 -5.13 -15.45 17.97
N ASP A 8 -6.00 -14.57 17.46
CA ASP A 8 -7.30 -14.26 18.06
C ASP A 8 -8.41 -15.22 17.59
N HIS A 9 -8.07 -16.27 16.85
CA HIS A 9 -9.02 -17.28 16.37
C HIS A 9 -9.94 -17.81 17.48
N HIS A 10 -9.38 -18.08 18.65
CA HIS A 10 -10.08 -18.61 19.82
C HIS A 10 -11.16 -17.67 20.39
N VAL A 11 -11.16 -16.39 20.01
CA VAL A 11 -12.17 -15.39 20.38
C VAL A 11 -12.93 -14.84 19.15
N PHE A 12 -12.76 -15.43 17.97
CA PHE A 12 -13.44 -15.01 16.75
C PHE A 12 -14.61 -15.94 16.42
N PHE A 13 -15.84 -15.49 16.73
CA PHE A 13 -17.06 -16.29 16.61
C PHE A 13 -18.11 -15.64 15.69
N GLY A 14 -19.14 -16.40 15.31
CA GLY A 14 -20.25 -15.92 14.46
C GLY A 14 -19.92 -15.85 12.97
N ARG A 15 -18.81 -16.45 12.53
CA ARG A 15 -18.37 -16.47 11.12
C ARG A 15 -17.87 -17.84 10.67
N ASP A 16 -18.26 -18.90 11.36
CA ASP A 16 -17.77 -20.26 11.11
C ASP A 16 -18.12 -20.74 9.70
N ARG A 17 -19.36 -20.46 9.26
CA ARG A 17 -19.83 -20.85 7.93
C ARG A 17 -19.04 -20.16 6.84
N GLU A 18 -18.96 -18.83 6.88
CA GLU A 18 -18.26 -18.03 5.89
C GLU A 18 -16.77 -18.33 5.88
N SER A 19 -16.16 -18.57 7.05
CA SER A 19 -14.75 -18.96 7.16
C SER A 19 -14.49 -20.27 6.43
N ARG A 20 -15.33 -21.30 6.63
CA ARG A 20 -15.19 -22.59 5.94
C ARG A 20 -15.45 -22.48 4.44
N GLU A 21 -16.42 -21.68 4.03
CA GLU A 21 -16.77 -21.49 2.62
C GLU A 21 -15.66 -20.75 1.86
N VAL A 22 -15.18 -19.62 2.39
CA VAL A 22 -14.05 -18.89 1.81
C VAL A 22 -12.78 -19.74 1.81
N CYS A 23 -12.53 -20.51 2.88
CA CYS A 23 -11.39 -21.43 2.95
C CYS A 23 -11.45 -22.50 1.84
N LYS A 24 -12.63 -23.08 1.59
CA LYS A 24 -12.85 -24.04 0.50
C LYS A 24 -12.66 -23.39 -0.88
N LEU A 25 -13.25 -22.22 -1.10
CA LEU A 25 -13.10 -21.48 -2.36
C LEU A 25 -11.64 -21.16 -2.63
N TRP A 26 -10.91 -20.62 -1.65
CA TRP A 26 -9.51 -20.26 -1.83
C TRP A 26 -8.60 -21.46 -2.13
N GLN A 27 -8.87 -22.64 -1.53
CA GLN A 27 -8.11 -23.84 -1.82
C GLN A 27 -8.40 -24.46 -3.20
N THR A 28 -9.62 -24.26 -3.72
CA THR A 28 -10.06 -24.92 -4.95
C THR A 28 -9.94 -24.03 -6.19
N GLN A 29 -10.29 -22.76 -6.07
CA GLN A 29 -10.42 -21.80 -7.17
C GLN A 29 -9.12 -21.06 -7.45
N ARG A 30 -8.73 -20.92 -8.73
CA ARG A 30 -7.52 -20.18 -9.14
C ARG A 30 -7.52 -18.74 -8.62
N LEU A 31 -8.68 -18.09 -8.65
CA LEU A 31 -8.92 -16.74 -8.16
C LEU A 31 -10.19 -16.72 -7.29
N THR A 32 -10.11 -16.18 -6.08
CA THR A 32 -11.26 -15.96 -5.20
C THR A 32 -11.36 -14.47 -4.89
N ILE A 33 -12.54 -13.88 -5.08
CA ILE A 33 -12.78 -12.47 -4.77
C ILE A 33 -13.71 -12.37 -3.57
N LEU A 34 -13.18 -11.97 -2.43
CA LEU A 34 -13.95 -11.65 -1.24
C LEU A 34 -14.36 -10.18 -1.30
N TYR A 35 -15.66 -9.90 -1.38
CA TYR A 35 -16.14 -8.52 -1.38
C TYR A 35 -17.23 -8.29 -0.33
N GLY A 36 -17.39 -7.04 0.08
CA GLY A 36 -18.37 -6.66 1.10
C GLY A 36 -18.19 -5.22 1.56
N ALA A 37 -19.15 -4.71 2.33
CA ALA A 37 -19.13 -3.35 2.83
C ALA A 37 -17.86 -3.05 3.69
N SER A 38 -17.55 -1.77 3.85
CA SER A 38 -16.49 -1.35 4.79
C SER A 38 -16.88 -1.72 6.23
N GLY A 39 -15.93 -2.21 7.02
CA GLY A 39 -16.19 -2.59 8.43
C GLY A 39 -16.99 -3.88 8.64
N ILE A 40 -17.23 -4.66 7.58
CA ILE A 40 -17.97 -5.94 7.68
C ILE A 40 -17.11 -7.12 8.19
N GLY A 41 -15.81 -6.88 8.41
CA GLY A 41 -14.89 -7.86 8.97
C GLY A 41 -14.11 -8.70 7.95
N LYS A 42 -13.98 -8.28 6.68
CA LYS A 42 -13.21 -9.03 5.65
C LYS A 42 -11.79 -9.41 6.11
N SER A 43 -11.03 -8.44 6.61
CA SER A 43 -9.66 -8.67 7.09
C SER A 43 -9.62 -9.63 8.28
N SER A 44 -10.55 -9.49 9.22
CA SER A 44 -10.70 -10.39 10.38
C SER A 44 -11.11 -11.80 9.96
N LEU A 45 -12.02 -11.94 8.98
CA LEU A 45 -12.45 -13.22 8.43
C LEU A 45 -11.25 -13.95 7.82
N ILE A 46 -10.45 -13.27 6.99
CA ILE A 46 -9.25 -13.89 6.41
C ILE A 46 -8.28 -14.32 7.52
N GLN A 47 -7.93 -13.41 8.43
CA GLN A 47 -6.85 -13.66 9.39
C GLN A 47 -7.23 -14.59 10.53
N ALA A 48 -8.38 -14.39 11.17
CA ALA A 48 -8.82 -15.13 12.34
C ALA A 48 -9.80 -16.26 12.02
N GLY A 49 -10.50 -16.19 10.87
CA GLY A 49 -11.44 -17.23 10.44
C GLY A 49 -10.81 -18.25 9.50
N VAL A 50 -10.23 -17.79 8.39
CA VAL A 50 -9.79 -18.64 7.27
C VAL A 50 -8.39 -19.22 7.50
N LEU A 51 -7.39 -18.39 7.81
CA LEU A 51 -6.01 -18.85 7.97
C LEU A 51 -5.86 -19.99 9.01
N PRO A 52 -6.53 -19.97 10.17
CA PRO A 52 -6.44 -21.06 11.15
C PRO A 52 -7.03 -22.40 10.69
N LEU A 53 -7.92 -22.38 9.68
CA LEU A 53 -8.51 -23.60 9.10
C LEU A 53 -7.58 -24.29 8.09
N LEU A 54 -6.50 -23.64 7.66
CA LEU A 54 -5.56 -24.18 6.68
C LEU A 54 -4.58 -25.13 7.35
N SER A 55 -4.44 -26.34 6.80
CA SER A 55 -3.45 -27.30 7.29
C SER A 55 -2.03 -26.86 6.90
N PRO A 56 -1.12 -26.64 7.88
CA PRO A 56 0.26 -26.30 7.59
C PRO A 56 1.03 -27.43 6.91
N SER A 57 0.57 -28.67 6.90
CA SER A 57 1.25 -29.77 6.19
C SER A 57 0.86 -29.87 4.71
N MET A 58 -0.29 -29.30 4.33
CA MET A 58 -0.88 -29.48 2.99
C MET A 58 -0.81 -28.21 2.12
N THR A 59 -0.50 -27.05 2.72
CA THR A 59 -0.54 -25.75 2.05
C THR A 59 0.73 -24.93 2.30
N ASP A 60 1.17 -24.18 1.28
CA ASP A 60 2.16 -23.11 1.41
C ASP A 60 1.43 -21.76 1.40
N VAL A 61 1.18 -21.21 2.58
CA VAL A 61 0.41 -19.98 2.74
C VAL A 61 1.35 -18.79 2.93
N LEU A 62 1.23 -17.78 2.08
CA LEU A 62 1.93 -16.52 2.27
C LEU A 62 1.23 -15.66 3.33
N PRO A 63 1.96 -14.79 4.07
CA PRO A 63 1.34 -13.79 4.92
C PRO A 63 0.31 -12.93 4.15
N LEU A 64 -0.64 -12.33 4.86
CA LEU A 64 -1.64 -11.46 4.22
C LEU A 64 -0.96 -10.28 3.54
N GLY A 65 -1.12 -10.18 2.22
CA GLY A 65 -0.53 -9.14 1.39
C GLY A 65 -1.25 -7.80 1.54
N GLN A 66 -0.48 -6.70 1.60
CA GLN A 66 -1.00 -5.33 1.52
C GLN A 66 -0.41 -4.64 0.30
N VAL A 67 -1.18 -3.75 -0.33
CA VAL A 67 -0.76 -3.02 -1.54
C VAL A 67 -0.27 -1.60 -1.26
N SER A 68 -0.33 -1.13 -0.01
CA SER A 68 0.19 0.18 0.36
C SER A 68 1.23 0.10 1.48
N TYR A 69 2.41 0.69 1.23
CA TYR A 69 3.55 0.66 2.14
C TYR A 69 3.72 2.01 2.85
N GLY A 70 3.36 2.08 4.13
CA GLY A 70 3.73 3.19 5.01
C GLY A 70 4.93 2.79 5.86
N SER A 71 6.05 3.50 5.74
CA SER A 71 7.29 3.14 6.42
C SER A 71 8.12 4.37 6.75
N THR A 72 8.87 4.28 7.85
CA THR A 72 9.93 5.22 8.22
C THR A 72 11.22 4.93 7.46
N PHE A 73 11.27 3.87 6.64
CA PHE A 73 12.39 3.57 5.75
C PHE A 73 12.57 4.69 4.70
N PRO A 74 13.80 5.14 4.40
CA PRO A 74 14.03 6.22 3.45
C PRO A 74 13.66 5.81 2.02
N ARG A 75 12.53 6.31 1.52
CA ARG A 75 11.98 5.96 0.18
C ARG A 75 12.92 6.34 -0.94
N ALA A 76 13.66 7.43 -0.78
CA ALA A 76 14.68 7.86 -1.74
C ALA A 76 15.87 6.89 -1.85
N ALA A 77 16.00 5.88 -0.98
CA ALA A 77 17.00 4.82 -1.10
C ALA A 77 16.58 3.68 -2.04
N LEU A 78 15.28 3.57 -2.36
CA LEU A 78 14.72 2.45 -3.12
C LEU A 78 14.91 2.64 -4.63
N ALA A 79 15.63 1.73 -5.29
CA ALA A 79 15.77 1.69 -6.75
C ALA A 79 14.40 1.84 -7.46
N PRO A 80 14.33 2.30 -8.73
CA PRO A 80 13.06 2.41 -9.46
C PRO A 80 12.23 1.13 -9.33
N HIS A 81 11.01 1.24 -8.80
CA HIS A 81 10.15 0.10 -8.45
C HIS A 81 8.68 0.44 -8.64
N ASN A 82 7.84 -0.59 -8.65
CA ASN A 82 6.40 -0.44 -8.51
C ASN A 82 6.06 -0.40 -7.01
N PRO A 83 5.46 0.69 -6.48
CA PRO A 83 5.19 0.83 -5.04
C PRO A 83 4.19 -0.22 -4.53
N TYR A 84 3.23 -0.65 -5.35
CA TYR A 84 2.24 -1.66 -4.98
C TYR A 84 2.86 -3.05 -4.86
N VAL A 85 3.76 -3.40 -5.79
CA VAL A 85 4.51 -4.66 -5.73
C VAL A 85 5.45 -4.66 -4.52
N LEU A 86 6.16 -3.56 -4.28
CA LEU A 86 7.03 -3.46 -3.11
C LEU A 86 6.24 -3.64 -1.80
N ALA A 87 5.09 -2.98 -1.67
CA ALA A 87 4.21 -3.14 -0.50
C ALA A 87 3.79 -4.60 -0.30
N LEU A 88 3.41 -5.27 -1.38
CA LEU A 88 2.99 -6.66 -1.36
C LEU A 88 4.12 -7.59 -0.93
N LEU A 89 5.30 -7.47 -1.55
CA LEU A 89 6.46 -8.30 -1.23
C LEU A 89 6.95 -8.04 0.20
N ALA A 90 6.94 -6.78 0.65
CA ALA A 90 7.31 -6.43 2.02
C ALA A 90 6.33 -7.00 3.05
N SER A 91 5.04 -7.08 2.71
CA SER A 91 4.03 -7.73 3.55
C SER A 91 4.26 -9.24 3.66
N TRP A 92 4.70 -9.89 2.58
CA TRP A 92 5.01 -11.33 2.58
C TRP A 92 6.35 -11.69 3.21
N SER A 93 7.27 -10.75 3.26
CA SER A 93 8.61 -10.95 3.80
C SER A 93 9.02 -9.77 4.69
N PRO A 94 8.38 -9.59 5.86
CA PRO A 94 8.62 -8.43 6.73
C PRO A 94 10.07 -8.37 7.27
N ALA A 95 10.77 -9.50 7.29
CA ALA A 95 12.19 -9.57 7.67
C ALA A 95 13.15 -9.18 6.54
N ALA A 96 12.69 -9.11 5.29
CA ALA A 96 13.53 -8.70 4.17
C ALA A 96 13.64 -7.17 4.11
N ARG A 97 14.83 -6.69 3.77
CA ARG A 97 15.07 -5.26 3.59
C ARG A 97 14.32 -4.74 2.36
N PRO A 98 13.63 -3.59 2.44
CA PRO A 98 12.95 -2.98 1.30
C PRO A 98 13.85 -2.78 0.08
N THR A 99 15.14 -2.51 0.26
CA THR A 99 16.13 -2.35 -0.83
C THR A 99 16.35 -3.62 -1.66
N ARG A 100 16.13 -4.81 -1.09
CA ARG A 100 16.22 -6.09 -1.83
C ARG A 100 14.92 -6.45 -2.55
N LEU A 101 13.80 -5.96 -2.04
CA LEU A 101 12.48 -6.18 -2.63
C LEU A 101 12.18 -5.14 -3.72
N ALA A 102 12.75 -3.95 -3.63
CA ALA A 102 12.63 -2.91 -4.64
C ALA A 102 13.20 -3.41 -5.98
N GLY A 103 12.37 -3.36 -7.03
CA GLY A 103 12.73 -3.85 -8.36
C GLY A 103 12.48 -5.35 -8.59
N MET A 104 12.16 -6.12 -7.55
CA MET A 104 11.74 -7.51 -7.68
C MET A 104 10.29 -7.58 -8.19
N THR A 105 9.99 -8.59 -9.04
CA THR A 105 8.62 -8.84 -9.53
C THR A 105 7.91 -9.91 -8.71
N ILE A 106 6.57 -9.94 -8.74
CA ILE A 106 5.78 -10.98 -8.05
C ILE A 106 6.21 -12.39 -8.51
N PRO A 107 6.32 -12.70 -9.82
CA PRO A 107 6.79 -14.02 -10.25
C PRO A 107 8.22 -14.34 -9.80
N ALA A 108 9.13 -13.35 -9.82
CA ALA A 108 10.51 -13.57 -9.38
C ALA A 108 10.57 -13.92 -7.89
N PHE A 109 9.81 -13.20 -7.05
CA PHE A 109 9.72 -13.49 -5.62
C PHE A 109 9.19 -14.90 -5.36
N LEU A 110 8.10 -15.30 -6.04
CA LEU A 110 7.53 -16.63 -5.89
C LEU A 110 8.51 -17.74 -6.31
N ARG A 111 9.31 -17.53 -7.37
CA ARG A 111 10.36 -18.49 -7.79
C ARG A 111 11.50 -18.64 -6.81
N THR A 112 11.81 -17.61 -6.02
CA THR A 112 12.87 -17.72 -4.99
C THR A 112 12.43 -18.48 -3.75
N ARG A 113 11.13 -18.73 -3.59
CA ARG A 113 10.61 -19.49 -2.44
C ARG A 113 10.88 -20.98 -2.64
N PRO A 114 11.25 -21.70 -1.56
CA PRO A 114 11.36 -23.15 -1.63
C PRO A 114 9.98 -23.74 -1.91
N VAL A 115 9.91 -24.69 -2.84
CA VAL A 115 8.70 -25.46 -3.08
C VAL A 115 8.47 -26.38 -1.89
N LYS A 116 7.38 -26.16 -1.17
CA LYS A 116 6.97 -27.02 -0.07
C LYS A 116 6.30 -28.26 -0.64
N HIS A 117 6.61 -29.41 -0.05
CA HIS A 117 6.05 -30.70 -0.43
C HIS A 117 5.24 -31.25 0.74
N ASP A 118 4.16 -31.97 0.44
CA ASP A 118 3.34 -32.63 1.43
C ASP A 118 3.98 -33.95 1.93
N ALA A 119 3.27 -34.67 2.80
CA ALA A 119 3.73 -35.94 3.36
C ALA A 119 3.96 -37.04 2.30
N TYR A 120 3.44 -36.88 1.09
CA TYR A 120 3.59 -37.83 -0.01
C TYR A 120 4.66 -37.39 -1.03
N GLY A 121 5.33 -36.25 -0.77
CA GLY A 121 6.35 -35.71 -1.67
C GLY A 121 5.79 -34.95 -2.86
N GLU A 122 4.49 -34.61 -2.85
CA GLU A 122 3.86 -33.79 -3.88
C GLU A 122 3.96 -32.30 -3.52
N PRO A 123 4.27 -31.39 -4.48
CA PRO A 123 4.27 -29.95 -4.21
C PRO A 123 2.92 -29.44 -3.65
N THR A 124 2.94 -28.78 -2.50
CA THR A 124 1.71 -28.23 -1.90
C THR A 124 1.12 -27.09 -2.74
N VAL A 125 -0.18 -26.85 -2.60
CA VAL A 125 -0.84 -25.67 -3.17
C VAL A 125 -0.29 -24.40 -2.50
N THR A 126 0.06 -23.40 -3.31
CA THR A 126 0.50 -22.09 -2.82
C THR A 126 -0.70 -21.15 -2.71
N LEU A 127 -0.98 -20.68 -1.50
CA LEU A 127 -2.11 -19.81 -1.20
C LEU A 127 -1.60 -18.38 -0.94
N MET A 128 -2.08 -17.44 -1.76
CA MET A 128 -1.77 -16.01 -1.68
C MET A 128 -3.05 -15.22 -1.41
N ALA A 129 -3.02 -14.29 -0.45
CA ALA A 129 -4.11 -13.35 -0.23
C ALA A 129 -3.61 -11.90 -0.33
N VAL A 130 -4.39 -11.02 -0.95
CA VAL A 130 -4.17 -9.57 -0.99
C VAL A 130 -5.40 -8.89 -0.41
N ASP A 131 -5.22 -8.15 0.67
CA ASP A 131 -6.29 -7.40 1.31
C ASP A 131 -6.35 -5.96 0.78
N GLN A 132 -7.54 -5.38 0.86
CA GLN A 132 -7.82 -3.98 0.50
C GLN A 132 -7.31 -3.61 -0.90
N VAL A 133 -7.61 -4.45 -1.89
CA VAL A 133 -7.23 -4.21 -3.30
C VAL A 133 -7.78 -2.87 -3.81
N GLU A 134 -8.83 -2.32 -3.18
CA GLU A 134 -9.32 -0.99 -3.49
C GLU A 134 -8.27 0.13 -3.41
N GLU A 135 -7.21 -0.04 -2.61
CA GLU A 135 -6.15 0.96 -2.47
C GLU A 135 -5.35 1.16 -3.76
N LEU A 136 -5.37 0.20 -4.69
CA LEU A 136 -4.81 0.35 -6.04
C LEU A 136 -5.57 1.37 -6.91
N PHE A 137 -6.83 1.65 -6.57
CA PHE A 137 -7.71 2.52 -7.37
C PHE A 137 -7.84 3.94 -6.80
N VAL A 138 -7.01 4.30 -5.81
CA VAL A 138 -6.98 5.66 -5.27
C VAL A 138 -6.48 6.63 -6.35
N PRO A 139 -7.20 7.73 -6.64
CA PRO A 139 -6.82 8.68 -7.69
C PRO A 139 -5.48 9.40 -7.40
N GLY A 140 -4.55 9.41 -8.37
CA GLY A 140 -3.26 10.10 -8.26
C GLY A 140 -2.45 10.03 -9.56
N ARG A 141 -1.64 11.06 -9.87
CA ARG A 141 -0.79 11.11 -11.07
C ARG A 141 0.33 10.07 -10.92
N ARG A 142 0.32 9.02 -11.76
CA ARG A 142 1.22 7.83 -11.83
C ARG A 142 0.67 6.51 -11.26
N ASN A 143 -0.55 6.47 -10.73
CA ASN A 143 -1.11 5.22 -10.18
C ASN A 143 -1.56 4.22 -11.28
N GLY A 144 -2.03 4.70 -12.44
CA GLY A 144 -2.56 3.84 -13.51
C GLY A 144 -1.55 2.82 -14.03
N GLN A 145 -0.40 3.28 -14.54
CA GLN A 145 0.62 2.39 -15.10
C GLN A 145 1.17 1.38 -14.07
N HIS A 146 1.42 1.82 -12.83
CA HIS A 146 1.86 0.93 -11.77
C HIS A 146 0.77 -0.10 -11.39
N ARG A 147 -0.50 0.28 -11.43
CA ARG A 147 -1.62 -0.65 -11.20
C ARG A 147 -1.70 -1.68 -12.31
N ASP A 148 -1.63 -1.27 -13.57
CA ASP A 148 -1.68 -2.18 -14.71
C ASP A 148 -0.51 -3.18 -14.63
N TRP A 149 0.71 -2.68 -14.37
CA TRP A 149 1.88 -3.54 -14.16
C TRP A 149 1.75 -4.49 -12.97
N PHE A 150 1.03 -4.11 -11.91
CA PHE A 150 0.77 -4.99 -10.78
C PHE A 150 -0.11 -6.16 -11.20
N PHE A 151 -1.22 -5.89 -11.90
CA PHE A 151 -2.12 -6.94 -12.39
C PHE A 151 -1.46 -7.82 -13.45
N CYS A 152 -0.67 -7.25 -14.38
CA CYS A 152 0.12 -8.04 -15.33
C CYS A 152 1.03 -9.05 -14.61
N GLN A 153 1.74 -8.62 -13.55
CA GLN A 153 2.63 -9.51 -12.81
C GLN A 153 1.87 -10.59 -12.03
N LEU A 154 0.66 -10.29 -11.55
CA LEU A 154 -0.20 -11.27 -10.92
C LEU A 154 -0.70 -12.31 -11.93
N ALA A 155 -1.06 -11.86 -13.14
CA ALA A 155 -1.42 -12.72 -14.26
C ALA A 155 -0.23 -13.62 -14.67
N GLU A 156 0.97 -13.06 -14.84
CA GLU A 156 2.21 -13.80 -15.11
C GLU A 156 2.49 -14.87 -14.03
N ALA A 157 2.26 -14.55 -12.76
CA ALA A 157 2.43 -15.50 -11.66
C ALA A 157 1.41 -16.64 -11.71
N LEU A 158 0.14 -16.34 -12.00
CA LEU A 158 -0.91 -17.34 -12.21
C LEU A 158 -0.58 -18.24 -13.41
N GLN A 159 -0.14 -17.66 -14.52
CA GLN A 159 0.21 -18.43 -15.72
C GLN A 159 1.41 -19.36 -15.47
N ALA A 160 2.42 -18.88 -14.73
CA ALA A 160 3.65 -19.62 -14.46
C ALA A 160 3.48 -20.77 -13.44
N ASN A 161 2.44 -20.73 -12.58
CA ASN A 161 2.24 -21.73 -11.54
C ASN A 161 0.76 -22.19 -11.46
N SER A 162 0.49 -23.40 -11.93
CA SER A 162 -0.85 -23.99 -11.89
C SER A 162 -1.37 -24.34 -10.48
N ARG A 163 -0.46 -24.44 -9.49
CA ARG A 163 -0.78 -24.68 -8.07
C ARG A 163 -0.91 -23.38 -7.26
N LEU A 164 -0.79 -22.21 -7.88
CA LEU A 164 -1.05 -20.92 -7.22
C LEU A 164 -2.56 -20.66 -7.15
N ARG A 165 -3.04 -20.24 -5.98
CA ARG A 165 -4.41 -19.78 -5.73
C ARG A 165 -4.38 -18.41 -5.08
N VAL A 166 -5.12 -17.45 -5.64
CA VAL A 166 -5.11 -16.05 -5.21
C VAL A 166 -6.45 -15.66 -4.62
N LEU A 167 -6.45 -15.07 -3.42
CA LEU A 167 -7.61 -14.42 -2.81
C LEU A 167 -7.42 -12.91 -2.85
N LEU A 168 -8.37 -12.18 -3.42
CA LEU A 168 -8.41 -10.72 -3.44
C LEU A 168 -9.57 -10.24 -2.58
N SER A 169 -9.29 -9.44 -1.55
CA SER A 169 -10.32 -8.79 -0.74
C SER A 169 -10.51 -7.35 -1.20
N ILE A 170 -11.76 -6.97 -1.49
CA ILE A 170 -12.12 -5.65 -1.99
C ILE A 170 -13.41 -5.12 -1.36
N ARG A 171 -13.59 -3.82 -1.27
CA ARG A 171 -14.90 -3.25 -0.91
C ARG A 171 -15.94 -3.38 -2.03
N ALA A 172 -17.19 -3.62 -1.64
CA ALA A 172 -18.30 -3.78 -2.57
C ALA A 172 -18.53 -2.56 -3.48
N ASP A 173 -18.31 -1.33 -2.99
CA ASP A 173 -18.43 -0.09 -3.78
C ASP A 173 -17.31 0.10 -4.82
N ARG A 174 -16.19 -0.63 -4.65
CA ARG A 174 -15.01 -0.59 -5.52
C ARG A 174 -14.86 -1.83 -6.41
N LEU A 175 -15.76 -2.82 -6.29
CA LEU A 175 -15.72 -4.06 -7.07
C LEU A 175 -15.72 -3.82 -8.58
N ARG A 176 -16.44 -2.81 -9.07
CA ARG A 176 -16.47 -2.48 -10.51
C ARG A 176 -15.09 -2.10 -11.06
N ASP A 177 -14.25 -1.47 -10.26
CA ASP A 177 -12.91 -1.06 -10.70
C ASP A 177 -11.99 -2.28 -10.92
N LEU A 178 -12.26 -3.37 -10.20
CA LEU A 178 -11.52 -4.63 -10.36
C LEU A 178 -11.96 -5.39 -11.62
N LEU A 179 -13.22 -5.29 -12.03
CA LEU A 179 -13.79 -6.04 -13.18
C LEU A 179 -12.98 -5.87 -14.47
N GLU A 180 -12.38 -4.69 -14.70
CA GLU A 180 -11.54 -4.43 -15.88
C GLU A 180 -10.28 -5.32 -15.89
N HIS A 181 -9.68 -5.53 -14.72
CA HIS A 181 -8.46 -6.34 -14.54
C HIS A 181 -8.75 -7.82 -14.32
N GLU A 182 -9.96 -8.19 -13.87
CA GLU A 182 -10.35 -9.60 -13.74
C GLU A 182 -10.25 -10.35 -15.08
N ARG A 183 -10.58 -9.71 -16.21
CA ARG A 183 -10.46 -10.33 -17.54
C ARG A 183 -9.03 -10.72 -17.87
N GLU A 184 -8.07 -9.88 -17.51
CA GLU A 184 -6.65 -10.14 -17.68
C GLU A 184 -6.19 -11.32 -16.82
N LEU A 185 -6.59 -11.34 -15.54
CA LEU A 185 -6.27 -12.44 -14.63
C LEU A 185 -6.89 -13.77 -15.07
N LEU A 186 -8.13 -13.74 -15.57
CA LEU A 186 -8.83 -14.89 -16.13
C LEU A 186 -8.15 -15.42 -17.40
N GLY A 187 -7.72 -14.52 -18.29
CA GLY A 187 -6.99 -14.89 -19.51
C GLY A 187 -5.64 -15.56 -19.24
N ALA A 188 -5.05 -15.35 -18.06
CA ALA A 188 -3.80 -15.97 -17.65
C ALA A 188 -3.95 -17.40 -17.10
N VAL A 189 -5.18 -17.86 -16.82
CA VAL A 189 -5.46 -19.23 -16.36
C VAL A 189 -5.67 -20.14 -17.57
N PRO A 190 -4.79 -21.13 -17.83
CA PRO A 190 -4.96 -22.04 -18.97
C PRO A 190 -6.13 -23.00 -18.72
N ASN A 191 -7.02 -23.15 -19.72
CA ASN A 191 -8.19 -24.05 -19.79
C ASN A 191 -9.44 -23.61 -19.00
N ALA A 192 -10.60 -23.62 -19.68
CA ALA A 192 -11.89 -23.16 -19.16
C ALA A 192 -12.52 -24.09 -18.11
N ASP A 193 -12.03 -25.33 -17.97
CA ASP A 193 -12.55 -26.32 -17.03
C ASP A 193 -11.95 -26.20 -15.60
N ASP A 194 -10.99 -25.30 -15.40
CA ASP A 194 -10.09 -25.28 -14.22
C ASP A 194 -10.58 -24.41 -13.04
N HIS A 195 -11.89 -24.20 -12.90
CA HIS A 195 -12.50 -23.42 -11.80
C HIS A 195 -11.81 -22.04 -11.58
N PRO A 196 -11.88 -21.13 -12.58
CA PRO A 196 -10.94 -20.03 -12.68
C PRO A 196 -11.20 -18.88 -11.70
N LEU A 197 -12.46 -18.59 -11.36
CA LEU A 197 -12.84 -17.48 -10.49
C LEU A 197 -14.15 -17.73 -9.77
N GLU A 198 -14.17 -17.46 -8.46
CA GLU A 198 -15.39 -17.35 -7.66
C GLU A 198 -15.44 -16.04 -6.87
N ARG A 199 -16.64 -15.50 -6.67
CA ARG A 199 -16.85 -14.30 -5.86
C ARG A 199 -17.70 -14.63 -4.64
N PHE A 200 -17.27 -14.18 -3.47
CA PHE A 200 -17.97 -14.36 -2.21
C PHE A 200 -18.36 -13.01 -1.60
N SER A 201 -19.66 -12.79 -1.41
CA SER A 201 -20.20 -11.60 -0.73
C SER A 201 -20.20 -11.83 0.78
N LEU A 202 -19.51 -10.99 1.53
CA LEU A 202 -19.56 -10.96 2.98
C LEU A 202 -20.54 -9.87 3.45
N GLU A 203 -21.66 -10.32 4.00
CA GLU A 203 -22.73 -9.48 4.55
C GLU A 203 -22.54 -9.23 6.05
N ALA A 204 -23.39 -8.40 6.67
CA ALA A 204 -23.35 -8.20 8.13
C ALA A 204 -23.79 -9.47 8.88
N LEU A 205 -23.62 -9.46 10.21
CA LEU A 205 -24.00 -10.61 11.03
C LEU A 205 -25.52 -10.67 11.13
N ASP A 206 -26.11 -11.83 10.88
CA ASP A 206 -27.48 -12.09 11.30
C ASP A 206 -27.57 -12.20 12.83
N SER A 207 -28.79 -12.30 13.35
CA SER A 207 -29.02 -12.33 14.81
C SER A 207 -28.31 -13.49 15.50
N ASP A 208 -28.31 -14.68 14.89
CA ASP A 208 -27.74 -15.89 15.49
C ASP A 208 -26.21 -15.82 15.51
N SER A 209 -25.63 -15.37 14.41
CA SER A 209 -24.19 -15.14 14.26
C SER A 209 -23.70 -14.03 15.21
N ALA A 210 -24.47 -12.95 15.36
CA ALA A 210 -24.15 -11.89 16.31
C ALA A 210 -24.21 -12.39 17.76
N LEU A 211 -25.20 -13.22 18.10
CA LEU A 211 -25.29 -13.86 19.42
C LEU A 211 -24.12 -14.77 19.72
N GLU A 212 -23.68 -15.55 18.73
CA GLU A 212 -22.49 -16.39 18.85
C GLU A 212 -21.24 -15.53 19.07
N ALA A 213 -21.09 -14.44 18.30
CA ALA A 213 -19.99 -13.48 18.43
C ALA A 213 -19.94 -12.78 19.80
N VAL A 214 -21.09 -12.58 20.46
CA VAL A 214 -21.16 -12.02 21.82
C VAL A 214 -20.82 -13.06 22.89
N ARG A 215 -21.39 -14.26 22.77
CA ARG A 215 -21.30 -15.30 23.81
C ARG A 215 -20.00 -16.08 23.77
N GLY A 216 -19.50 -16.36 22.56
CA GLY A 216 -18.31 -17.18 22.33
C GLY A 216 -17.08 -16.70 23.10
N PRO A 217 -16.66 -15.41 22.95
CA PRO A 217 -15.45 -14.90 23.58
C PRO A 217 -15.47 -14.93 25.12
N VAL A 218 -16.67 -14.96 25.73
CA VAL A 218 -16.83 -14.98 27.19
C VAL A 218 -16.63 -16.39 27.77
N ARG A 219 -16.75 -17.44 26.96
CA ARG A 219 -16.58 -18.83 27.41
C ARG A 219 -15.16 -19.05 27.93
N GLY A 220 -15.04 -19.60 29.14
CA GLY A 220 -13.74 -19.91 29.76
C GLY A 220 -13.04 -18.73 30.43
N THR A 221 -13.67 -17.54 30.46
CA THR A 221 -13.11 -16.34 31.13
C THR A 221 -13.49 -16.22 32.61
N GLY A 222 -14.32 -17.14 33.12
CA GLY A 222 -14.94 -17.03 34.45
C GLY A 222 -16.19 -16.13 34.48
N ARG A 223 -16.52 -15.45 33.38
CA ARG A 223 -17.75 -14.67 33.24
C ARG A 223 -18.82 -15.41 32.43
N ALA A 224 -20.09 -15.06 32.64
CA ALA A 224 -21.22 -15.53 31.83
C ALA A 224 -22.33 -14.48 31.71
N PHE A 225 -23.04 -14.46 30.58
CA PHE A 225 -24.24 -13.63 30.45
C PHE A 225 -25.41 -14.23 31.23
N ALA A 226 -26.14 -13.38 31.96
CA ALA A 226 -27.44 -13.75 32.51
C ALA A 226 -28.44 -14.10 31.38
N PRO A 227 -29.45 -14.95 31.64
CA PRO A 227 -30.47 -15.29 30.65
C PRO A 227 -31.08 -14.05 29.98
N GLY A 228 -31.06 -14.01 28.64
CA GLY A 228 -31.60 -12.90 27.85
C GLY A 228 -30.72 -11.66 27.73
N ALA A 229 -29.62 -11.52 28.49
CA ALA A 229 -28.79 -10.31 28.46
C ALA A 229 -28.03 -10.15 27.12
N ALA A 230 -27.50 -11.25 26.57
CA ALA A 230 -26.85 -11.23 25.26
C ALA A 230 -27.85 -10.93 24.12
N GLU A 231 -29.05 -11.51 24.20
CA GLU A 231 -30.16 -11.23 23.28
C GLU A 231 -30.59 -9.79 23.32
N GLN A 232 -30.68 -9.20 24.52
CA GLN A 232 -31.00 -7.79 24.67
C GLN A 232 -29.93 -6.89 24.02
N LEU A 233 -28.64 -7.20 24.23
CA LEU A 233 -27.54 -6.44 23.62
C LEU A 233 -27.59 -6.49 22.08
N VAL A 234 -27.81 -7.68 21.52
CA VAL A 234 -27.95 -7.87 20.06
C VAL A 234 -29.21 -7.17 19.54
N ALA A 235 -30.33 -7.25 20.26
CA ALA A 235 -31.57 -6.57 19.89
C ALA A 235 -31.41 -5.04 19.86
N GLU A 236 -30.65 -4.45 20.79
CA GLU A 236 -30.33 -3.02 20.77
C GLU A 236 -29.53 -2.64 19.53
N LEU A 237 -28.54 -3.44 19.15
CA LEU A 237 -27.75 -3.20 17.93
C LEU A 237 -28.58 -3.36 16.65
N LEU A 238 -29.48 -4.34 16.60
CA LEU A 238 -30.43 -4.53 15.50
C LEU A 238 -31.41 -3.35 15.37
N ASN A 239 -31.83 -2.76 16.48
CA ASN A 239 -32.67 -1.55 16.49
C ASN A 239 -31.87 -0.28 16.13
N ALA A 240 -30.54 -0.30 16.31
CA ALA A 240 -29.62 0.77 15.94
C ALA A 240 -29.08 0.66 14.49
N ALA A 241 -29.39 -0.39 13.73
CA ALA A 241 -29.00 -0.51 12.33
C ALA A 241 -29.76 0.48 11.41
N PRO A 242 -29.15 0.95 10.30
CA PRO A 242 -29.83 1.84 9.36
C PRO A 242 -31.06 1.18 8.72
N ARG A 243 -32.18 1.91 8.61
CA ARG A 243 -33.39 1.45 7.90
C ARG A 243 -33.21 1.67 6.40
N ALA A 244 -32.48 0.77 5.74
CA ALA A 244 -32.04 1.01 4.37
C ALA A 244 -32.63 0.11 3.29
N ASP A 245 -33.44 -0.91 3.61
CA ASP A 245 -33.96 -1.83 2.59
C ASP A 245 -35.50 -1.92 2.53
N PRO A 246 -36.07 -2.27 1.36
CA PRO A 246 -37.50 -2.52 1.21
C PRO A 246 -37.97 -3.61 2.21
N PRO A 247 -39.27 -3.66 2.54
CA PRO A 247 -39.80 -4.67 3.46
C PRO A 247 -39.45 -6.07 2.95
N GLY A 248 -38.56 -6.78 3.65
CA GLY A 248 -38.13 -8.13 3.28
C GLY A 248 -36.69 -8.53 3.62
N ARG A 249 -35.79 -7.58 3.94
CA ARG A 249 -34.44 -7.92 4.47
C ARG A 249 -34.42 -7.93 6.00
N SER A 250 -33.86 -8.99 6.56
CA SER A 250 -33.62 -9.15 8.00
C SER A 250 -32.74 -8.01 8.52
N ARG A 251 -32.97 -7.58 9.76
CA ARG A 251 -32.07 -6.63 10.43
C ARG A 251 -30.74 -7.34 10.69
N GLU A 252 -29.63 -6.67 10.40
CA GLU A 252 -28.28 -7.22 10.54
C GLU A 252 -27.44 -6.34 11.49
N VAL A 253 -26.44 -6.96 12.14
CA VAL A 253 -25.51 -6.30 13.05
C VAL A 253 -24.17 -6.06 12.37
N HIS A 254 -23.74 -4.81 12.31
CA HIS A 254 -22.40 -4.48 11.80
C HIS A 254 -21.31 -4.93 12.80
N PRO A 255 -20.34 -5.75 12.38
CA PRO A 255 -19.29 -6.29 13.27
C PRO A 255 -18.48 -5.23 14.00
N VAL A 256 -18.16 -4.10 13.34
CA VAL A 256 -17.46 -2.97 13.98
C VAL A 256 -18.26 -2.42 15.17
N GLN A 257 -19.57 -2.28 15.05
CA GLN A 257 -20.41 -1.78 16.14
C GLN A 257 -20.47 -2.79 17.29
N LEU A 258 -20.62 -4.08 16.95
CA LEU A 258 -20.60 -5.15 17.94
C LEU A 258 -19.29 -5.15 18.72
N GLN A 259 -18.15 -5.07 18.02
CA GLN A 259 -16.83 -5.05 18.65
C GLN A 259 -16.66 -3.82 19.57
N VAL A 260 -17.05 -2.62 19.13
CA VAL A 260 -17.01 -1.42 19.99
C VAL A 260 -17.80 -1.62 21.28
N VAL A 261 -19.02 -2.14 21.16
CA VAL A 261 -19.92 -2.33 22.32
C VAL A 261 -19.39 -3.41 23.26
N CYS A 262 -18.97 -4.55 22.73
CA CYS A 262 -18.44 -5.65 23.54
C CYS A 262 -17.12 -5.27 24.22
N GLU A 263 -16.21 -4.58 23.53
CA GLU A 263 -14.94 -4.13 24.09
C GLU A 263 -15.17 -3.08 25.21
N ALA A 264 -16.06 -2.12 24.96
CA ALA A 264 -16.43 -1.13 25.97
C ALA A 264 -17.06 -1.79 27.20
N LEU A 265 -18.01 -2.71 26.98
CA LEU A 265 -18.69 -3.45 28.04
C LEU A 265 -17.68 -4.23 28.88
N TRP A 266 -16.80 -4.99 28.23
CA TRP A 266 -15.79 -5.80 28.89
C TRP A 266 -14.89 -4.98 29.81
N ASN A 267 -14.42 -3.82 29.32
CA ASN A 267 -13.53 -2.93 30.05
C ASN A 267 -14.24 -2.17 31.19
N ALA A 268 -15.56 -2.00 31.12
CA ALA A 268 -16.34 -1.33 32.16
C ALA A 268 -16.72 -2.27 33.31
N LEU A 269 -16.70 -3.59 33.09
CA LEU A 269 -17.10 -4.58 34.09
C LEU A 269 -16.02 -4.76 35.18
N PRO A 270 -16.39 -4.66 36.47
CA PRO A 270 -15.49 -4.93 37.60
C PRO A 270 -14.81 -6.30 37.51
N PRO A 271 -13.52 -6.44 37.90
CA PRO A 271 -12.78 -7.70 37.79
C PRO A 271 -13.46 -8.90 38.46
N GLU A 272 -14.14 -8.65 39.58
CA GLU A 272 -14.80 -9.68 40.42
C GLU A 272 -16.18 -10.11 39.89
N GLN A 273 -16.74 -9.41 38.90
CA GLN A 273 -18.07 -9.71 38.41
C GLN A 273 -18.07 -10.94 37.49
N GLU A 274 -18.68 -12.03 37.95
CA GLU A 274 -18.81 -13.29 37.19
C GLU A 274 -20.04 -13.33 36.28
N GLN A 275 -21.09 -12.56 36.56
CA GLN A 275 -22.32 -12.57 35.76
C GLN A 275 -22.59 -11.21 35.14
N ILE A 276 -22.71 -11.15 33.81
CA ILE A 276 -23.12 -9.95 33.06
C ILE A 276 -24.65 -9.90 33.09
N ALA A 277 -25.20 -9.02 33.92
CA ALA A 277 -26.63 -8.92 34.20
C ALA A 277 -27.37 -8.08 33.15
N MET A 278 -28.70 -8.15 33.18
CA MET A 278 -29.55 -7.34 32.29
C MET A 278 -29.32 -5.82 32.49
N SER A 279 -29.01 -5.40 33.72
CA SER A 279 -28.69 -4.00 34.05
C SER A 279 -27.43 -3.49 33.37
N ASP A 280 -26.49 -4.37 33.03
CA ASP A 280 -25.20 -3.99 32.44
C ASP A 280 -25.33 -3.75 30.93
N VAL A 281 -26.30 -4.39 30.29
CA VAL A 281 -26.52 -4.32 28.84
C VAL A 281 -27.61 -3.33 28.43
N LEU A 282 -28.60 -3.08 29.30
CA LEU A 282 -29.76 -2.25 28.96
C LEU A 282 -29.36 -0.81 28.62
N GLY A 283 -29.54 -0.40 27.37
CA GLY A 283 -29.17 0.91 26.85
C GLY A 283 -27.65 1.13 26.73
N TYR A 284 -26.85 0.08 26.93
CA TYR A 284 -25.39 0.18 26.94
C TYR A 284 -24.82 0.33 25.53
N ALA A 285 -25.40 -0.38 24.55
CA ALA A 285 -24.92 -0.35 23.17
C ALA A 285 -24.91 1.08 22.62
N ASP A 286 -25.99 1.82 22.87
CA ASP A 286 -26.15 3.20 22.42
C ASP A 286 -25.16 4.17 23.08
N ARG A 287 -24.93 4.02 24.40
CA ARG A 287 -23.94 4.81 25.15
C ARG A 287 -22.51 4.54 24.66
N ALA A 288 -22.15 3.27 24.50
CA ALA A 288 -20.82 2.86 24.06
C ALA A 288 -20.51 3.34 22.63
N LEU A 289 -21.47 3.19 21.71
CA LEU A 289 -21.35 3.69 20.34
C LEU A 289 -21.26 5.21 20.31
N SER A 290 -22.10 5.93 21.06
CA SER A 290 -22.05 7.39 21.14
C SER A 290 -20.68 7.89 21.59
N GLY A 291 -20.17 7.36 22.71
CA GLY A 291 -18.84 7.71 23.21
C GLY A 291 -17.71 7.34 22.25
N HIS A 292 -17.80 6.23 21.51
CA HIS A 292 -16.83 5.86 20.49
C HIS A 292 -16.81 6.86 19.33
N TYR A 293 -17.97 7.15 18.75
CA TYR A 293 -18.05 8.07 17.62
C TYR A 293 -17.66 9.50 18.00
N ASP A 294 -17.97 9.94 19.23
CA ASP A 294 -17.52 11.24 19.72
C ASP A 294 -16.01 11.34 19.80
N ARG A 295 -15.33 10.28 20.26
CA ARG A 295 -13.86 10.22 20.23
C ARG A 295 -13.30 10.24 18.81
N GLU A 296 -13.91 9.51 17.87
CA GLU A 296 -13.44 9.51 16.48
C GLU A 296 -13.68 10.85 15.77
N ILE A 297 -14.82 11.51 16.00
CA ILE A 297 -15.06 12.88 15.51
C ILE A 297 -14.03 13.83 16.11
N GLY A 298 -13.77 13.75 17.42
CA GLY A 298 -12.76 14.56 18.09
C GLY A 298 -11.37 14.38 17.48
N ARG A 299 -10.96 13.13 17.18
CA ARG A 299 -9.69 12.83 16.49
C ARG A 299 -9.63 13.44 15.09
N ILE A 300 -10.70 13.29 14.29
CA ILE A 300 -10.74 13.88 12.94
C ILE A 300 -10.72 15.40 13.02
N ALA A 301 -11.45 15.99 13.96
CA ALA A 301 -11.48 17.43 14.17
C ALA A 301 -10.11 17.98 14.60
N TRP A 302 -9.42 17.26 15.48
CA TRP A 302 -8.06 17.57 15.86
C TRP A 302 -7.10 17.51 14.66
N GLN A 303 -7.19 16.46 13.84
CA GLN A 303 -6.34 16.30 12.65
C GLN A 303 -6.60 17.31 11.53
N ARG A 304 -7.85 17.79 11.37
CA ARG A 304 -8.31 18.48 10.14
C ARG A 304 -8.87 19.88 10.36
N TYR A 305 -9.24 20.20 11.60
CA TYR A 305 -9.95 21.43 11.97
C TYR A 305 -9.36 22.07 13.23
N ASP A 306 -8.10 21.78 13.56
CA ASP A 306 -7.37 22.33 14.71
C ASP A 306 -8.14 22.17 16.05
N GLY A 307 -8.88 21.07 16.17
CA GLY A 307 -9.67 20.73 17.35
C GLY A 307 -11.11 21.27 17.33
N ASP A 308 -11.53 22.02 16.32
CA ASP A 308 -12.92 22.48 16.18
C ASP A 308 -13.86 21.36 15.71
N ASP A 309 -14.34 20.57 16.68
CA ASP A 309 -15.30 19.50 16.46
C ASP A 309 -16.70 20.03 16.11
N ARG A 310 -17.03 21.28 16.50
CA ARG A 310 -18.36 21.88 16.29
C ARG A 310 -18.63 22.05 14.81
N ARG A 311 -17.62 22.43 14.04
CA ARG A 311 -17.73 22.55 12.57
C ARG A 311 -18.10 21.21 11.94
N LEU A 312 -17.38 20.14 12.28
CA LEU A 312 -17.61 18.80 11.72
C LEU A 312 -18.97 18.23 12.16
N ARG A 313 -19.33 18.39 13.43
CA ARG A 313 -20.64 17.96 13.98
C ARG A 313 -21.80 18.72 13.35
N THR A 314 -21.66 20.03 13.17
CA THR A 314 -22.69 20.86 12.52
C THR A 314 -22.89 20.40 11.08
N TRP A 315 -21.81 20.12 10.37
CA TRP A 315 -21.88 19.59 9.01
C TRP A 315 -22.57 18.22 8.94
N LEU A 316 -22.19 17.27 9.81
CA LEU A 316 -22.83 15.94 9.87
C LEU A 316 -24.34 16.09 10.09
N ARG A 317 -24.74 16.95 11.02
CA ARG A 317 -26.15 17.26 11.29
C ARG A 317 -26.85 17.86 10.08
N MET A 318 -26.30 18.92 9.49
CA MET A 318 -26.95 19.64 8.39
C MET A 318 -27.06 18.80 7.12
N THR A 319 -26.12 17.88 6.89
CA THR A 319 -26.06 17.06 5.68
C THR A 319 -26.94 15.81 5.78
N PHE A 320 -26.95 15.15 6.94
CA PHE A 320 -27.59 13.83 7.11
C PHE A 320 -28.88 13.84 7.96
N SER A 321 -29.31 15.00 8.47
CA SER A 321 -30.62 15.10 9.14
C SER A 321 -31.78 15.24 8.15
N ASP A 322 -32.89 14.60 8.46
CA ASP A 322 -34.13 14.77 7.71
C ASP A 322 -34.85 16.05 8.15
N ARG A 323 -35.20 16.93 7.20
CA ARG A 323 -35.91 18.21 7.46
C ARG A 323 -37.44 18.05 7.44
N THR A 324 -37.95 16.90 7.01
CA THR A 324 -39.39 16.65 6.91
C THR A 324 -39.96 16.09 8.21
N GLU A 325 -41.03 16.73 8.67
CA GLU A 325 -41.68 16.58 9.96
C GLU A 325 -42.13 15.14 10.26
N SER A 326 -41.40 14.44 11.14
CA SER A 326 -41.97 13.44 12.04
C SER A 326 -40.96 13.15 13.15
N ARG A 327 -41.45 12.88 14.37
CA ARG A 327 -40.71 12.77 15.64
C ARG A 327 -39.76 11.55 15.72
N THR A 328 -39.33 11.03 14.57
CA THR A 328 -38.40 9.91 14.43
C THR A 328 -37.24 10.37 13.55
N ARG A 329 -36.13 10.78 14.19
CA ARG A 329 -34.87 11.17 13.50
C ARG A 329 -34.37 9.99 12.66
N SER A 330 -34.79 9.92 11.41
CA SER A 330 -34.42 8.85 10.48
C SER A 330 -33.17 9.26 9.70
N ARG A 331 -32.27 8.29 9.47
CA ARG A 331 -31.00 8.49 8.74
C ARG A 331 -31.32 8.67 7.25
N ARG A 332 -30.85 9.76 6.63
CA ARG A 332 -30.97 9.96 5.18
C ARG A 332 -29.69 9.50 4.51
N ALA A 333 -29.83 8.67 3.48
CA ALA A 333 -28.75 8.38 2.55
C ALA A 333 -28.58 9.57 1.59
N VAL A 334 -27.39 10.18 1.55
CA VAL A 334 -27.10 11.43 0.83
C VAL A 334 -26.18 11.14 -0.35
N ARG A 335 -26.55 11.61 -1.55
CA ARG A 335 -25.77 11.43 -2.77
C ARG A 335 -24.44 12.18 -2.68
N GLN A 336 -23.38 11.62 -3.26
CA GLN A 336 -22.03 12.18 -3.26
C GLN A 336 -21.99 13.65 -3.69
N GLY A 337 -22.67 14.02 -4.78
CA GLY A 337 -22.71 15.40 -5.25
C GLY A 337 -23.19 16.39 -4.18
N THR A 338 -24.19 16.02 -3.38
CA THR A 338 -24.69 16.85 -2.26
C THR A 338 -23.68 16.96 -1.12
N VAL A 339 -23.01 15.85 -0.79
CA VAL A 339 -21.96 15.81 0.26
C VAL A 339 -20.77 16.70 -0.13
N GLU A 340 -20.33 16.65 -1.39
CA GLU A 340 -19.24 17.48 -1.90
C GLU A 340 -19.58 18.97 -1.88
N THR A 341 -20.82 19.34 -2.18
CA THR A 341 -21.27 20.74 -2.09
C THR A 341 -21.45 21.26 -0.66
N ALA A 342 -21.54 20.38 0.34
CA ALA A 342 -21.80 20.75 1.73
C ALA A 342 -20.57 21.27 2.50
N GLY A 343 -19.40 21.37 1.88
CA GLY A 343 -18.25 22.13 2.41
C GLY A 343 -17.26 21.34 3.28
N VAL A 344 -17.33 20.01 3.28
CA VAL A 344 -16.28 19.14 3.83
C VAL A 344 -15.41 18.61 2.70
N GLY A 345 -14.09 18.79 2.81
CA GLY A 345 -13.14 18.37 1.77
C GLY A 345 -13.14 16.85 1.56
N ARG A 346 -12.80 16.41 0.35
CA ARG A 346 -12.75 14.98 -0.04
C ARG A 346 -11.89 14.12 0.89
N SER A 347 -10.78 14.65 1.39
CA SER A 347 -9.89 13.94 2.33
C SER A 347 -10.57 13.65 3.67
N VAL A 348 -11.34 14.61 4.19
CA VAL A 348 -12.11 14.44 5.43
C VAL A 348 -13.26 13.45 5.21
N LEU A 349 -13.94 13.52 4.07
CA LEU A 349 -14.98 12.55 3.71
C LEU A 349 -14.42 11.11 3.66
N ALA A 350 -13.25 10.92 3.03
CA ALA A 350 -12.57 9.62 2.98
C ALA A 350 -12.21 9.13 4.39
N LEU A 351 -11.73 10.01 5.28
CA LEU A 351 -11.46 9.67 6.68
C LEU A 351 -12.72 9.27 7.45
N LEU A 352 -13.84 9.97 7.27
CA LEU A 352 -15.11 9.62 7.92
C LEU A 352 -15.60 8.22 7.52
N VAL A 353 -15.41 7.84 6.25
CA VAL A 353 -15.71 6.48 5.76
C VAL A 353 -14.73 5.46 6.33
N LYS A 354 -13.43 5.80 6.35
CA LYS A 354 -12.36 4.93 6.88
C LYS A 354 -12.51 4.66 8.38
N ARG A 355 -12.94 5.66 9.16
CA ARG A 355 -13.23 5.55 10.60
C ARG A 355 -14.64 5.05 10.89
N HIS A 356 -15.37 4.56 9.89
CA HIS A 356 -16.71 4.00 10.02
C HIS A 356 -17.75 4.95 10.62
N ILE A 357 -17.56 6.27 10.51
CA ILE A 357 -18.57 7.27 10.86
C ILE A 357 -19.61 7.36 9.74
N LEU A 358 -19.15 7.24 8.50
CA LEU A 358 -19.98 7.16 7.30
C LEU A 358 -19.87 5.78 6.65
N LEU A 359 -21.01 5.26 6.20
CA LEU A 359 -21.12 4.10 5.34
C LEU A 359 -21.22 4.60 3.90
N ALA A 360 -20.34 4.10 3.03
CA ALA A 360 -20.39 4.36 1.60
C ALA A 360 -21.10 3.19 0.90
N GLY A 361 -22.00 3.52 -0.02
CA GLY A 361 -22.70 2.55 -0.85
C GLY A 361 -23.02 3.11 -2.23
N ARG A 362 -23.72 2.33 -3.05
CA ARG A 362 -24.25 2.78 -4.34
C ARG A 362 -25.75 2.53 -4.44
N ARG A 363 -26.50 3.50 -4.95
CA ARG A 363 -27.92 3.36 -5.30
C ARG A 363 -28.16 3.94 -6.70
N GLY A 364 -28.68 3.13 -7.61
CA GLY A 364 -28.95 3.57 -8.99
C GLY A 364 -27.71 4.00 -9.78
N GLY A 365 -26.52 3.50 -9.43
CA GLY A 365 -25.25 3.86 -10.07
C GLY A 365 -24.53 5.07 -9.46
N GLU A 366 -25.18 5.84 -8.58
CA GLU A 366 -24.55 6.95 -7.85
C GLU A 366 -24.01 6.51 -6.49
N GLU A 367 -22.88 7.09 -6.07
CA GLU A 367 -22.36 6.92 -4.71
C GLU A 367 -23.24 7.67 -3.70
N VAL A 368 -23.57 6.98 -2.62
CA VAL A 368 -24.42 7.48 -1.55
C VAL A 368 -23.73 7.21 -0.22
N TYR A 369 -23.78 8.20 0.68
CA TYR A 369 -23.25 8.10 2.03
C TYR A 369 -24.38 8.08 3.05
N GLU A 370 -24.22 7.32 4.12
CA GLU A 370 -25.14 7.29 5.25
C GLU A 370 -24.36 7.32 6.57
N LEU A 371 -24.96 7.84 7.63
CA LEU A 371 -24.35 7.76 8.97
C LEU A 371 -24.38 6.31 9.47
N ALA A 372 -23.24 5.84 9.97
CA ALA A 372 -23.16 4.52 10.59
C ALA A 372 -24.06 4.41 11.84
N HIS A 373 -24.27 5.53 12.54
CA HIS A 373 -25.06 5.57 13.77
C HIS A 373 -25.89 6.84 13.93
N HIS A 374 -27.11 6.70 14.46
CA HIS A 374 -28.10 7.79 14.55
C HIS A 374 -27.75 8.83 15.61
N HIS A 375 -26.98 8.47 16.63
CA HIS A 375 -26.58 9.41 17.68
C HIS A 375 -25.59 10.47 17.20
N LEU A 376 -24.94 10.26 16.05
CA LEU A 376 -24.16 11.28 15.36
C LEU A 376 -24.98 12.55 15.05
N LEU A 377 -26.31 12.47 15.08
CA LEU A 377 -27.23 13.60 14.87
C LEU A 377 -27.74 14.25 16.17
N LYS A 378 -27.48 13.66 17.35
CA LYS A 378 -27.90 14.25 18.63
C LYS A 378 -26.94 15.38 19.02
N ALA A 379 -27.47 16.43 19.64
CA ALA A 379 -26.63 17.43 20.29
C ALA A 379 -25.99 16.78 21.53
N PRO A 380 -24.71 17.06 21.84
CA PRO A 380 -24.05 16.45 23.00
C PRO A 380 -24.85 16.76 24.27
N GLY A 381 -25.06 15.74 25.10
CA GLY A 381 -25.70 15.87 26.40
C GLY A 381 -24.86 16.73 27.35
N ARG A 382 -25.49 17.33 28.38
CA ARG A 382 -24.77 18.11 29.42
C ARG A 382 -23.71 17.29 30.16
N ASP A 383 -23.88 15.97 30.27
CA ASP A 383 -22.88 15.06 30.87
C ASP A 383 -21.74 14.67 29.91
N GLU A 384 -21.96 14.70 28.59
CA GLU A 384 -20.93 14.38 27.59
C GLU A 384 -19.90 15.51 27.43
N GLN A 385 -20.27 16.75 27.79
CA GLN A 385 -19.34 17.89 27.87
C GLN A 385 -18.30 17.75 28.99
N GLN A 386 -18.46 16.80 29.91
CA GLN A 386 -17.52 16.50 31.00
C GLN A 386 -16.61 15.31 30.71
N SER A 387 -16.72 14.66 29.54
CA SER A 387 -15.71 13.68 29.14
C SER A 387 -14.37 14.41 29.02
N PRO A 388 -13.31 13.96 29.71
CA PRO A 388 -11.99 14.57 29.56
C PRO A 388 -11.64 14.57 28.07
N PRO A 389 -10.97 15.62 27.55
CA PRO A 389 -10.48 15.61 26.18
C PRO A 389 -9.72 14.30 25.97
N PRO A 390 -9.89 13.63 24.81
CA PRO A 390 -9.16 12.39 24.54
C PRO A 390 -7.69 12.63 24.86
N ALA A 391 -7.08 11.72 25.62
CA ALA A 391 -5.68 11.85 26.02
C ALA A 391 -4.86 12.20 24.77
N SER A 392 -4.05 13.26 24.88
CA SER A 392 -3.21 13.71 23.77
C SER A 392 -2.39 12.51 23.28
N PRO A 393 -2.43 12.19 21.97
CA PRO A 393 -1.76 10.99 21.45
C PRO A 393 -0.27 11.00 21.80
N GLY A 394 0.26 9.82 22.13
CA GLY A 394 1.67 9.63 22.42
C GLY A 394 2.54 9.86 21.18
N CYS A 395 3.86 9.90 21.38
CA CYS A 395 4.81 10.02 20.25
C CYS A 395 4.64 8.87 19.23
N ASP A 396 4.50 7.64 19.71
CA ASP A 396 4.35 6.46 18.84
C ASP A 396 3.02 6.48 18.07
N ASP A 397 1.94 6.94 18.71
CA ASP A 397 0.64 7.12 18.04
C ASP A 397 0.75 8.15 16.92
N LEU A 398 1.36 9.30 17.20
CA LEU A 398 1.57 10.37 16.22
C LEU A 398 2.46 9.91 15.06
N LEU A 399 3.54 9.16 15.34
CA LEU A 399 4.40 8.59 14.31
C LEU A 399 3.64 7.58 13.43
N GLY A 400 2.83 6.71 14.05
CA GLY A 400 1.96 5.77 13.33
C GLY A 400 0.93 6.48 12.44
N GLU A 401 0.30 7.54 12.95
CA GLU A 401 -0.65 8.35 12.18
C GLU A 401 0.04 9.13 11.05
N ALA A 402 1.22 9.70 11.30
CA ALA A 402 2.03 10.38 10.29
C ALA A 402 2.41 9.42 9.15
N ALA A 403 2.83 8.19 9.47
CA ALA A 403 3.14 7.16 8.48
C ALA A 403 1.90 6.71 7.69
N SER A 404 0.71 6.68 8.31
CA SER A 404 -0.56 6.43 7.60
C SER A 404 -0.91 7.58 6.67
N ALA A 405 -0.82 8.82 7.13
CA ALA A 405 -1.10 10.00 6.32
C ALA A 405 -0.16 10.09 5.11
N HIS A 406 1.12 9.77 5.29
CA HIS A 406 2.10 9.70 4.22
C HIS A 406 1.73 8.61 3.19
N ARG A 407 1.33 7.42 3.65
CA ARG A 407 0.86 6.32 2.79
C ARG A 407 -0.36 6.72 1.97
N GLU A 408 -1.24 7.53 2.54
CA GLU A 408 -2.45 8.05 1.88
C GLU A 408 -2.16 9.21 0.92
N GLY A 409 -0.91 9.68 0.84
CA GLY A 409 -0.51 10.83 0.03
C GLY A 409 -0.89 12.19 0.64
N ASP A 410 -1.36 12.22 1.90
CA ASP A 410 -1.62 13.47 2.62
C ASP A 410 -0.33 14.00 3.25
N LEU A 411 0.54 14.52 2.38
CA LEU A 411 1.87 15.00 2.75
C LEU A 411 1.82 16.16 3.73
N LEU A 412 0.74 16.95 3.75
CA LEU A 412 0.57 18.06 4.69
C LEU A 412 0.28 17.54 6.10
N LEU A 413 -0.66 16.61 6.24
CA LEU A 413 -0.98 16.00 7.52
C LEU A 413 0.21 15.17 8.03
N ALA A 414 0.87 14.41 7.15
CA ALA A 414 2.05 13.63 7.51
C ALA A 414 3.18 14.49 8.09
N ALA A 415 3.49 15.64 7.46
CA ALA A 415 4.48 16.57 8.00
C ALA A 415 4.08 17.11 9.36
N ARG A 416 2.84 17.59 9.50
CA ARG A 416 2.34 18.17 10.77
C ARG A 416 2.46 17.16 11.92
N LEU A 417 1.92 15.95 11.71
CA LEU A 417 1.96 14.89 12.72
C LEU A 417 3.39 14.44 13.02
N GLY A 418 4.26 14.38 12.01
CA GLY A 418 5.68 14.06 12.19
C GLY A 418 6.42 15.10 13.03
N GLU A 419 6.22 16.40 12.77
CA GLU A 419 6.82 17.48 13.56
C GLU A 419 6.30 17.48 15.01
N GLU A 420 5.01 17.20 15.20
CA GLU A 420 4.46 17.09 16.53
C GLU A 420 5.00 15.86 17.28
N ALA A 421 5.13 14.72 16.60
CA ALA A 421 5.79 13.53 17.14
C ALA A 421 7.25 13.86 17.56
N LEU A 422 7.98 14.60 16.71
CA LEU A 422 9.35 15.02 16.99
C LEU A 422 9.45 15.94 18.22
N SER A 423 8.46 16.81 18.43
CA SER A 423 8.40 17.66 19.63
C SER A 423 8.14 16.86 20.92
N ARG A 424 7.51 15.68 20.80
CA ARG A 424 7.09 14.81 21.91
C ARG A 424 7.96 13.59 22.13
N SER A 425 8.95 13.34 21.28
CA SER A 425 9.81 12.14 21.33
C SER A 425 10.78 12.13 22.51
N GLY A 426 10.92 13.24 23.25
CA GLY A 426 11.93 13.38 24.30
C GLY A 426 13.35 13.16 23.77
N ASP A 427 14.18 12.46 24.54
CA ASP A 427 15.60 12.20 24.25
C ASP A 427 15.86 10.85 23.55
N ASP A 428 14.82 10.12 23.13
CA ASP A 428 15.01 8.86 22.40
C ASP A 428 15.56 9.13 20.98
N LEU A 429 16.87 8.94 20.82
CA LEU A 429 17.58 9.16 19.56
C LEU A 429 17.09 8.24 18.42
N SER A 430 16.62 7.03 18.73
CA SER A 430 16.13 6.09 17.72
C SER A 430 14.77 6.53 17.19
N VAL A 431 13.84 6.88 18.08
CA VAL A 431 12.51 7.37 17.70
C VAL A 431 12.63 8.70 16.93
N ARG A 432 13.49 9.62 17.38
CA ARG A 432 13.78 10.86 16.65
C ARG A 432 14.32 10.59 15.24
N ALA A 433 15.27 9.66 15.10
CA ALA A 433 15.82 9.31 13.80
C ALA A 433 14.76 8.69 12.87
N GLN A 434 13.83 7.90 13.40
CA GLN A 434 12.70 7.36 12.63
C GLN A 434 11.75 8.47 12.14
N ILE A 435 11.43 9.43 13.01
CA ILE A 435 10.58 10.57 12.66
C ILE A 435 11.26 11.45 11.60
N GLU A 436 12.54 11.76 11.75
CA GLU A 436 13.31 12.54 10.77
C GLU A 436 13.39 11.82 9.41
N SER A 437 13.53 10.50 9.41
CA SER A 437 13.47 9.71 8.18
C SER A 437 12.10 9.77 7.50
N LEU A 438 11.00 9.73 8.27
CA LEU A 438 9.65 9.92 7.75
C LEU A 438 9.45 11.34 7.19
N LEU A 439 9.92 12.38 7.87
CA LEU A 439 9.86 13.76 7.38
C LEU A 439 10.72 13.93 6.11
N GLY A 440 11.85 13.23 6.01
CA GLY A 440 12.64 13.12 4.79
C GLY A 440 11.87 12.48 3.63
N ASN A 441 11.05 11.46 3.89
CA ASN A 441 10.14 10.89 2.89
C ASN A 441 9.12 11.92 2.41
N VAL A 442 8.51 12.67 3.34
CA VAL A 442 7.54 13.72 3.02
C VAL A 442 8.17 14.80 2.13
N ALA A 443 9.36 15.30 2.50
CA ALA A 443 10.09 16.30 1.72
C ALA A 443 10.45 15.77 0.31
N TYR A 444 10.89 14.51 0.23
CA TYR A 444 11.20 13.86 -1.04
C TYR A 444 9.97 13.77 -1.96
N GLU A 445 8.81 13.38 -1.44
CA GLU A 445 7.57 13.30 -2.23
C GLU A 445 7.04 14.68 -2.66
N ARG A 446 7.33 15.74 -1.89
CA ARG A 446 7.07 17.14 -2.28
C ARG A 446 8.02 17.66 -3.36
N GLY A 447 9.12 16.94 -3.63
CA GLY A 447 10.16 17.35 -4.57
C GLY A 447 11.21 18.30 -3.98
N ASP A 448 11.20 18.54 -2.66
CA ASP A 448 12.23 19.33 -1.98
C ASP A 448 13.44 18.44 -1.64
N LEU A 449 14.38 18.38 -2.59
CA LEU A 449 15.55 17.52 -2.46
C LEU A 449 16.49 17.99 -1.34
N ASP A 450 16.59 19.29 -1.09
CA ASP A 450 17.51 19.83 -0.08
C ASP A 450 16.98 19.59 1.34
N GLU A 451 15.68 19.80 1.57
CA GLU A 451 15.05 19.44 2.84
C GLU A 451 15.12 17.92 3.06
N ALA A 452 14.84 17.10 2.04
CA ALA A 452 14.95 15.66 2.15
C ALA A 452 16.37 15.20 2.53
N ILE A 453 17.41 15.74 1.88
CA ILE A 453 18.80 15.45 2.23
C ILE A 453 19.12 15.86 3.66
N SER A 454 18.66 17.04 4.10
CA SER A 454 18.87 17.54 5.46
C SER A 454 18.26 16.59 6.50
N ARG A 455 16.99 16.23 6.33
CA ARG A 455 16.24 15.33 7.22
C ARG A 455 16.86 13.93 7.27
N TYR A 456 17.19 13.34 6.12
CA TYR A 456 17.89 12.04 6.10
C TYR A 456 19.28 12.10 6.74
N SER A 457 19.99 13.22 6.61
CA SER A 457 21.31 13.40 7.25
C SER A 457 21.18 13.46 8.77
N THR A 458 20.16 14.14 9.29
CA THR A 458 19.84 14.17 10.73
C THR A 458 19.46 12.78 11.23
N ALA A 459 18.60 12.06 10.50
CA ALA A 459 18.25 10.68 10.82
C ALA A 459 19.47 9.75 10.84
N ALA A 460 20.38 9.89 9.86
CA ALA A 460 21.58 9.07 9.77
C ALA A 460 22.49 9.26 10.99
N LYS A 461 22.71 10.52 11.38
CA LYS A 461 23.47 10.87 12.59
C LYS A 461 22.80 10.35 13.86
N GLY A 462 21.47 10.42 13.93
CA GLY A 462 20.68 9.90 15.06
C GLY A 462 20.84 8.40 15.22
N PHE A 463 20.67 7.63 14.14
CA PHE A 463 20.87 6.18 14.16
C PHE A 463 22.33 5.78 14.42
N GLU A 464 23.31 6.52 13.88
CA GLU A 464 24.73 6.23 14.16
C GLU A 464 25.06 6.43 15.65
N THR A 465 24.58 7.53 16.24
CA THR A 465 24.74 7.80 17.68
C THR A 465 24.00 6.75 18.54
N ALA A 466 22.84 6.29 18.09
CA ALA A 466 22.06 5.23 18.76
C ALA A 466 22.64 3.81 18.56
N GLY A 467 23.76 3.65 17.83
CA GLY A 467 24.37 2.34 17.56
C GLY A 467 23.65 1.51 16.50
N ALA A 468 22.64 2.05 15.82
CA ALA A 468 21.86 1.38 14.79
C ALA A 468 22.49 1.52 13.39
N VAL A 469 23.75 1.06 13.25
CA VAL A 469 24.58 1.23 12.02
C VAL A 469 23.90 0.67 10.76
N ALA A 470 23.12 -0.41 10.89
CA ALA A 470 22.39 -1.01 9.77
C ALA A 470 21.34 -0.06 9.14
N SER A 471 20.81 0.89 9.91
CA SER A 471 19.84 1.89 9.44
C SER A 471 20.50 3.06 8.71
N VAL A 472 21.79 3.28 8.92
CA VAL A 472 22.54 4.40 8.31
C VAL A 472 22.78 4.19 6.82
N GLY A 473 23.11 2.95 6.40
CA GLY A 473 23.41 2.63 4.99
C GLY A 473 22.29 3.05 4.02
N PRO A 474 21.02 2.69 4.26
CA PRO A 474 19.89 3.17 3.46
C PRO A 474 19.76 4.70 3.42
N LEU A 475 19.98 5.40 4.53
CA LEU A 475 19.87 6.87 4.57
C LEU A 475 20.96 7.54 3.73
N LEU A 476 22.21 7.05 3.83
CA LEU A 476 23.30 7.53 2.97
C LEU A 476 23.05 7.18 1.50
N THR A 477 22.42 6.04 1.21
CA THR A 477 22.00 5.66 -0.15
C THR A 477 20.95 6.62 -0.69
N ALA A 478 19.95 6.98 0.11
CA ALA A 478 18.96 8.01 -0.23
C ALA A 478 19.65 9.34 -0.53
N ILE A 479 20.50 9.84 0.37
CA ILE A 479 21.24 11.08 0.17
C ILE A 479 22.07 11.03 -1.12
N GLY A 480 22.80 9.94 -1.36
CA GLY A 480 23.59 9.75 -2.57
C GLY A 480 22.76 9.86 -3.85
N ARG A 481 21.58 9.23 -3.89
CA ARG A 481 20.67 9.30 -5.04
C ARG A 481 20.06 10.68 -5.23
N LEU A 482 19.72 11.39 -4.14
CA LEU A 482 19.25 12.77 -4.21
C LEU A 482 20.35 13.71 -4.72
N ARG A 483 21.59 13.55 -4.26
CA ARG A 483 22.76 14.29 -4.78
C ARG A 483 23.00 14.02 -6.26
N LEU A 484 22.76 12.80 -6.71
CA LEU A 484 22.83 12.46 -8.13
C LEU A 484 21.74 13.18 -8.94
N ALA A 485 20.50 13.21 -8.43
CA ALA A 485 19.39 13.96 -9.03
C ALA A 485 19.65 15.48 -9.07
N GLN A 486 20.38 16.03 -8.09
CA GLN A 486 20.88 17.41 -8.09
C GLN A 486 22.05 17.65 -9.08
N GLY A 487 22.45 16.65 -9.88
CA GLY A 487 23.55 16.78 -10.84
C GLY A 487 24.94 16.79 -10.19
N SER A 488 25.08 16.25 -8.97
CA SER A 488 26.35 16.20 -8.22
C SER A 488 26.88 14.76 -8.06
N PRO A 489 27.33 14.09 -9.15
CA PRO A 489 27.76 12.69 -9.11
C PRO A 489 28.95 12.46 -8.17
N ALA A 490 29.90 13.40 -8.07
CA ALA A 490 31.02 13.29 -7.14
C ALA A 490 30.58 13.26 -5.67
N LYS A 491 29.55 14.04 -5.30
CA LYS A 491 28.95 13.98 -3.95
C LYS A 491 28.24 12.65 -3.75
N ALA A 492 27.45 12.21 -4.74
CA ALA A 492 26.74 10.94 -4.70
C ALA A 492 27.67 9.74 -4.47
N VAL A 493 28.79 9.67 -5.20
CA VAL A 493 29.81 8.62 -5.04
C VAL A 493 30.36 8.58 -3.61
N ARG A 494 30.66 9.73 -2.99
CA ARG A 494 31.16 9.78 -1.60
C ARG A 494 30.15 9.22 -0.60
N GLU A 495 28.88 9.62 -0.71
CA GLU A 495 27.82 9.14 0.20
C GLU A 495 27.59 7.63 0.04
N LEU A 496 27.58 7.13 -1.20
CA LEU A 496 27.39 5.71 -1.49
C LEU A 496 28.59 4.86 -1.08
N GLN A 497 29.82 5.38 -1.17
CA GLN A 497 31.00 4.74 -0.60
C GLN A 497 30.91 4.65 0.93
N ALA A 498 30.48 5.74 1.60
CA ALA A 498 30.25 5.74 3.04
C ALA A 498 29.15 4.76 3.46
N ALA A 499 28.11 4.61 2.65
CA ALA A 499 27.05 3.61 2.83
C ALA A 499 27.59 2.18 2.68
N MET A 500 28.40 1.92 1.65
CA MET A 500 28.99 0.62 1.37
C MET A 500 29.95 0.17 2.49
N ILE A 501 30.69 1.11 3.10
CA ILE A 501 31.55 0.80 4.26
C ILE A 501 30.73 0.30 5.45
N ARG A 502 29.56 0.90 5.69
CA ARG A 502 28.66 0.55 6.81
C ARG A 502 27.88 -0.73 6.58
N VAL A 503 27.50 -0.99 5.32
CA VAL A 503 26.70 -2.17 4.96
C VAL A 503 27.29 -2.86 3.72
N PRO A 504 28.49 -3.47 3.82
CA PRO A 504 29.23 -3.99 2.66
C PRO A 504 28.54 -5.15 1.95
N ALA A 505 27.69 -5.90 2.65
CA ALA A 505 26.92 -7.01 2.11
C ALA A 505 25.70 -6.56 1.29
N ASP A 506 25.33 -5.28 1.29
CA ASP A 506 24.17 -4.80 0.53
C ASP A 506 24.56 -4.49 -0.92
N LEU A 507 24.16 -5.39 -1.82
CA LEU A 507 24.44 -5.30 -3.26
C LEU A 507 23.68 -4.16 -3.94
N THR A 508 22.57 -3.70 -3.35
CA THR A 508 21.82 -2.55 -3.89
C THR A 508 22.65 -1.28 -3.77
N ILE A 509 23.41 -1.10 -2.69
CA ILE A 509 24.32 0.03 -2.51
C ILE A 509 25.42 0.01 -3.59
N GLN A 510 25.99 -1.16 -3.89
CA GLN A 510 27.01 -1.33 -4.93
C GLN A 510 26.44 -1.00 -6.32
N THR A 511 25.20 -1.42 -6.57
CA THR A 511 24.50 -1.17 -7.83
C THR A 511 24.21 0.34 -8.02
N GLU A 512 23.80 1.05 -6.96
CA GLU A 512 23.63 2.51 -6.99
C GLU A 512 24.97 3.26 -7.09
N LEU A 513 26.03 2.77 -6.44
CA LEU A 513 27.38 3.34 -6.57
C LEU A 513 27.91 3.21 -8.01
N ALA A 514 27.71 2.07 -8.65
CA ALA A 514 28.03 1.88 -10.06
C ALA A 514 27.28 2.90 -10.95
N TRP A 515 26.00 3.14 -10.65
CA TRP A 515 25.22 4.13 -11.37
C TRP A 515 25.75 5.56 -11.20
N ALA A 516 26.12 5.95 -9.98
CA ALA A 516 26.72 7.24 -9.71
C ALA A 516 28.09 7.40 -10.40
N LEU A 517 28.90 6.34 -10.45
CA LEU A 517 30.19 6.31 -11.18
C LEU A 517 29.98 6.51 -12.68
N TRP A 518 29.00 5.84 -13.28
CA TRP A 518 28.65 6.02 -14.68
C TRP A 518 28.25 7.46 -14.99
N HIS A 519 27.33 8.05 -14.21
CA HIS A 519 26.98 9.47 -14.33
C HIS A 519 28.19 10.41 -14.13
N GLY A 520 29.14 10.03 -13.29
CA GLY A 520 30.43 10.72 -13.08
C GLY A 520 31.43 10.60 -14.24
N GLY A 521 31.14 9.81 -15.28
CA GLY A 521 32.04 9.61 -16.42
C GLY A 521 33.05 8.46 -16.23
N HIS A 522 32.75 7.49 -15.35
CA HIS A 522 33.60 6.33 -15.09
C HIS A 522 32.90 5.00 -15.46
N PRO A 523 32.55 4.77 -16.74
CA PRO A 523 31.77 3.60 -17.16
C PRO A 523 32.50 2.26 -16.89
N ASP A 524 33.82 2.19 -17.05
CA ASP A 524 34.56 0.96 -16.78
C ASP A 524 34.53 0.57 -15.30
N ALA A 525 34.68 1.54 -14.41
CA ALA A 525 34.56 1.32 -12.97
C ALA A 525 33.14 0.88 -12.57
N ALA A 526 32.12 1.47 -13.20
CA ALA A 526 30.73 1.07 -13.01
C ALA A 526 30.49 -0.39 -13.45
N VAL A 527 30.96 -0.77 -14.64
CA VAL A 527 30.86 -2.16 -15.13
C VAL A 527 31.61 -3.12 -14.22
N GLY A 528 32.83 -2.77 -13.77
CA GLY A 528 33.60 -3.59 -12.83
C GLY A 528 32.86 -3.84 -11.51
N MET A 529 32.20 -2.82 -10.98
CA MET A 529 31.38 -2.95 -9.76
C MET A 529 30.16 -3.85 -9.99
N LEU A 530 29.48 -3.71 -11.13
CA LEU A 530 28.32 -4.54 -11.48
C LEU A 530 28.70 -6.00 -11.75
N ASN A 531 29.90 -6.27 -12.27
CA ASN A 531 30.44 -7.62 -12.36
C ASN A 531 30.53 -8.25 -10.97
N GLY A 532 31.09 -7.53 -9.98
CA GLY A 532 31.17 -8.04 -8.61
C GLY A 532 29.82 -8.33 -7.96
N VAL A 533 28.77 -7.58 -8.31
CA VAL A 533 27.38 -7.88 -7.88
C VAL A 533 26.89 -9.17 -8.55
N LEU A 534 27.07 -9.31 -9.86
CA LEU A 534 26.61 -10.46 -10.63
C LEU A 534 27.42 -11.74 -10.36
N ASP A 535 28.67 -11.63 -9.93
CA ASP A 535 29.47 -12.77 -9.49
C ASP A 535 28.91 -13.38 -8.20
N ARG A 536 28.30 -12.55 -7.33
CA ARG A 536 27.63 -13.01 -6.10
C ARG A 536 26.19 -13.45 -6.35
N GLU A 537 25.45 -12.68 -7.15
CA GLU A 537 24.06 -12.93 -7.50
C GLU A 537 23.86 -12.85 -9.02
N GLY A 538 24.10 -13.96 -9.72
CA GLY A 538 24.10 -14.00 -11.19
C GLY A 538 22.80 -13.54 -11.85
N ASN A 539 21.67 -13.65 -11.15
CA ASN A 539 20.35 -13.25 -11.63
C ASN A 539 19.83 -11.95 -11.00
N ASN A 540 20.71 -11.10 -10.46
CA ASN A 540 20.31 -9.80 -9.93
C ASN A 540 19.81 -8.88 -11.06
N THR A 541 18.50 -8.69 -11.15
CA THR A 541 17.85 -7.98 -12.26
C THR A 541 18.28 -6.51 -12.35
N ASP A 542 18.42 -5.79 -11.23
CA ASP A 542 18.84 -4.38 -11.28
C ASP A 542 20.29 -4.25 -11.79
N ALA A 543 21.18 -5.14 -11.36
CA ALA A 543 22.56 -5.15 -11.84
C ALA A 543 22.65 -5.51 -13.34
N LEU A 544 21.85 -6.49 -13.81
CA LEU A 544 21.74 -6.82 -15.23
C LEU A 544 21.22 -5.64 -16.05
N LEU A 545 20.15 -4.98 -15.59
CA LEU A 545 19.58 -3.81 -16.27
C LEU A 545 20.61 -2.69 -16.39
N ARG A 546 21.24 -2.30 -15.28
CA ARG A 546 22.20 -1.20 -15.27
C ARG A 546 23.45 -1.51 -16.08
N ARG A 547 23.98 -2.74 -15.98
CA ARG A 547 25.17 -3.14 -16.76
C ARG A 547 24.85 -3.18 -18.24
N GLY A 548 23.70 -3.75 -18.61
CA GLY A 548 23.22 -3.78 -20.00
C GLY A 548 23.03 -2.38 -20.59
N GLN A 549 22.45 -1.45 -19.83
CA GLN A 549 22.31 -0.05 -20.22
C GLN A 549 23.66 0.63 -20.47
N ILE A 550 24.61 0.48 -19.55
CA ILE A 550 25.94 1.08 -19.67
C ILE A 550 26.70 0.46 -20.87
N LEU A 551 26.64 -0.86 -21.03
CA LEU A 551 27.30 -1.58 -22.12
C LEU A 551 26.77 -1.17 -23.50
N ALA A 552 25.48 -0.87 -23.64
CA ALA A 552 24.91 -0.36 -24.90
C ALA A 552 25.53 1.00 -25.28
N GLY A 553 25.70 1.90 -24.31
CA GLY A 553 26.38 3.18 -24.53
C GLY A 553 27.89 3.08 -24.78
N MET A 554 28.52 2.01 -24.29
CA MET A 554 29.94 1.69 -24.54
C MET A 554 30.16 0.97 -25.87
N GLU A 555 29.14 0.86 -26.73
CA GLU A 555 29.21 0.15 -28.03
C GLU A 555 29.62 -1.33 -27.89
N ARG A 556 29.12 -1.99 -26.82
CA ARG A 556 29.30 -3.43 -26.57
C ARG A 556 27.96 -4.19 -26.71
N PRO A 557 27.33 -4.18 -27.90
CA PRO A 557 25.92 -4.52 -28.05
C PRO A 557 25.59 -5.98 -27.68
N ARG A 558 26.45 -6.94 -28.06
CA ARG A 558 26.20 -8.36 -27.74
C ARG A 558 26.18 -8.62 -26.23
N ALA A 559 27.02 -7.93 -25.47
CA ALA A 559 27.02 -8.05 -24.02
C ALA A 559 25.80 -7.34 -23.41
N ALA A 560 25.43 -6.16 -23.95
CA ALA A 560 24.24 -5.44 -23.55
C ALA A 560 22.96 -6.25 -23.75
N LEU A 561 22.76 -6.84 -24.94
CA LEU A 561 21.61 -7.68 -25.25
C LEU A 561 21.51 -8.88 -24.30
N ARG A 562 22.63 -9.60 -24.05
CA ARG A 562 22.63 -10.72 -23.10
C ARG A 562 22.13 -10.34 -21.71
N ASP A 563 22.54 -9.19 -21.19
CA ASP A 563 22.11 -8.75 -19.86
C ASP A 563 20.65 -8.27 -19.87
N LEU A 564 20.26 -7.47 -20.86
CA LEU A 564 18.91 -6.92 -20.98
C LEU A 564 17.86 -8.01 -21.28
N ASP A 565 18.21 -9.01 -22.08
CA ASP A 565 17.34 -10.17 -22.36
C ASP A 565 17.09 -11.01 -21.11
N ARG A 566 18.13 -11.23 -20.30
CA ARG A 566 18.01 -11.92 -19.01
C ARG A 566 17.17 -11.13 -17.99
N ALA A 567 17.05 -9.82 -18.18
CA ALA A 567 16.24 -8.94 -17.35
C ALA A 567 14.81 -8.73 -17.88
N LYS A 568 14.40 -9.39 -18.98
CA LYS A 568 13.04 -9.27 -19.52
C LYS A 568 11.98 -9.78 -18.53
N PRO A 569 10.76 -9.21 -18.55
CA PRO A 569 10.31 -8.13 -19.44
C PRO A 569 10.88 -6.76 -19.06
N LEU A 570 11.33 -6.00 -20.06
CA LEU A 570 11.87 -4.65 -19.87
C LEU A 570 10.74 -3.64 -19.65
N ARG A 571 10.48 -3.27 -18.40
CA ARG A 571 9.38 -2.34 -18.05
C ARG A 571 9.80 -0.87 -18.05
N TRP A 572 11.07 -0.57 -17.79
CA TRP A 572 11.55 0.80 -17.69
C TRP A 572 11.91 1.38 -19.07
N PRO A 573 11.41 2.58 -19.44
CA PRO A 573 11.66 3.18 -20.75
C PRO A 573 13.14 3.27 -21.13
N PHE A 574 14.02 3.63 -20.18
CA PHE A 574 15.45 3.72 -20.48
C PHE A 574 16.07 2.35 -20.79
N ALA A 575 15.64 1.29 -20.12
CA ALA A 575 16.11 -0.07 -20.42
C ALA A 575 15.64 -0.54 -21.81
N LYS A 576 14.38 -0.24 -22.19
CA LYS A 576 13.86 -0.50 -23.53
C LYS A 576 14.68 0.23 -24.61
N VAL A 577 14.96 1.53 -24.43
CA VAL A 577 15.77 2.30 -25.39
C VAL A 577 17.23 1.83 -25.44
N ALA A 578 17.81 1.39 -24.31
CA ALA A 578 19.15 0.80 -24.31
C ALA A 578 19.18 -0.55 -25.06
N HIS A 579 18.13 -1.37 -24.92
CA HIS A 579 17.98 -2.59 -25.70
C HIS A 579 17.83 -2.27 -27.20
N ALA A 580 16.99 -1.29 -27.56
CA ALA A 580 16.87 -0.79 -28.93
C ALA A 580 18.21 -0.27 -29.50
N LEU A 581 19.01 0.46 -28.72
CA LEU A 581 20.34 0.90 -29.13
C LEU A 581 21.26 -0.28 -29.40
N ALA A 582 21.26 -1.30 -28.53
CA ALA A 582 22.07 -2.49 -28.72
C ALA A 582 21.61 -3.31 -29.95
N LEU A 583 20.30 -3.39 -30.22
CA LEU A 583 19.74 -3.99 -31.44
C LEU A 583 20.16 -3.24 -32.71
N ALA A 584 20.10 -1.91 -32.69
CA ALA A 584 20.54 -1.08 -33.82
C ALA A 584 22.05 -1.31 -34.11
N GLN A 585 22.88 -1.41 -33.08
CA GLN A 585 24.32 -1.68 -33.24
C GLN A 585 24.64 -3.09 -33.79
N VAL A 586 23.68 -4.02 -33.85
CA VAL A 586 23.81 -5.35 -34.49
C VAL A 586 22.92 -5.49 -35.72
N ASP A 587 22.62 -4.37 -36.40
CA ASP A 587 21.85 -4.28 -37.65
C ASP A 587 20.38 -4.73 -37.56
N SER A 588 19.80 -4.80 -36.36
CA SER A 588 18.38 -5.13 -36.14
C SER A 588 17.49 -3.88 -36.08
N MET A 589 17.57 -3.04 -37.11
CA MET A 589 16.99 -1.67 -37.09
C MET A 589 15.48 -1.59 -36.96
N ARG A 590 14.73 -2.50 -37.58
CA ARG A 590 13.27 -2.47 -37.54
C ARG A 590 12.74 -2.68 -36.13
N GLU A 591 13.32 -3.64 -35.41
CA GLU A 591 12.94 -3.93 -34.03
C GLU A 591 13.39 -2.81 -33.09
N ALA A 592 14.62 -2.31 -33.29
CA ALA A 592 15.15 -1.18 -32.53
C ALA A 592 14.24 0.05 -32.61
N GLN A 593 13.81 0.45 -33.81
CA GLN A 593 12.94 1.61 -33.98
C GLN A 593 11.56 1.41 -33.34
N ARG A 594 10.97 0.22 -33.47
CA ARG A 594 9.69 -0.11 -32.83
C ARG A 594 9.78 0.03 -31.31
N GLU A 595 10.75 -0.62 -30.69
CA GLU A 595 10.93 -0.57 -29.23
C GLU A 595 11.25 0.83 -28.71
N MET A 596 12.07 1.59 -29.45
CA MET A 596 12.39 2.97 -29.11
C MET A 596 11.15 3.86 -29.14
N VAL A 597 10.32 3.76 -30.18
CA VAL A 597 9.09 4.57 -30.31
C VAL A 597 8.12 4.26 -29.18
N GLU A 598 7.93 2.98 -28.85
CA GLU A 598 7.10 2.56 -27.71
C GLU A 598 7.62 3.16 -26.39
N ALA A 599 8.94 3.11 -26.15
CA ALA A 599 9.53 3.65 -24.94
C ALA A 599 9.47 5.18 -24.85
N LEU A 600 9.62 5.90 -25.96
CA LEU A 600 9.53 7.37 -26.02
C LEU A 600 8.11 7.89 -25.79
N ALA A 601 7.08 7.08 -26.06
CA ALA A 601 5.70 7.43 -25.75
C ALA A 601 5.46 7.54 -24.23
N GLU A 602 6.25 6.84 -23.42
CA GLU A 602 6.10 6.78 -21.96
C GLU A 602 6.90 7.87 -21.21
N SER A 603 7.99 8.41 -21.79
CA SER A 603 8.88 9.36 -21.12
C SER A 603 9.47 10.40 -22.06
N VAL A 604 9.33 11.69 -21.70
CA VAL A 604 9.65 12.82 -22.58
C VAL A 604 10.86 13.66 -22.09
N ASP A 605 11.23 13.57 -20.80
CA ASP A 605 12.26 14.42 -20.14
C ASP A 605 13.41 13.63 -19.48
N HIS A 606 13.98 12.66 -20.19
CA HIS A 606 15.06 11.81 -19.65
C HIS A 606 16.31 11.89 -20.52
N GLY A 607 17.36 12.57 -20.03
CA GLY A 607 18.58 12.88 -20.80
C GLY A 607 19.26 11.67 -21.45
N PRO A 608 19.72 10.67 -20.67
CA PRO A 608 20.36 9.47 -21.24
C PRO A 608 19.48 8.68 -22.22
N LEU A 609 18.19 8.54 -21.93
CA LEU A 609 17.22 7.87 -22.80
C LEU A 609 17.10 8.59 -24.14
N LEU A 610 16.87 9.91 -24.12
CA LEU A 610 16.77 10.71 -25.35
C LEU A 610 18.08 10.68 -26.14
N TRP A 611 19.22 10.67 -25.47
CA TRP A 611 20.52 10.52 -26.13
C TRP A 611 20.68 9.14 -26.81
N TYR A 612 20.28 8.05 -26.15
CA TYR A 612 20.33 6.73 -26.75
C TYR A 612 19.36 6.60 -27.94
N ALA A 613 18.17 7.22 -27.84
CA ALA A 613 17.24 7.30 -28.96
C ALA A 613 17.82 8.12 -30.14
N ALA A 614 18.48 9.24 -29.86
CA ALA A 614 19.19 10.01 -30.89
C ALA A 614 20.25 9.17 -31.61
N ARG A 615 20.97 8.31 -30.87
CA ARG A 615 21.96 7.38 -31.42
C ARG A 615 21.33 6.27 -32.27
N VAL A 616 20.17 5.74 -31.89
CA VAL A 616 19.40 4.80 -32.74
C VAL A 616 19.03 5.47 -34.06
N GLU A 617 18.49 6.68 -34.04
CA GLU A 617 18.11 7.39 -35.28
C GLU A 617 19.31 7.81 -36.12
N GLN A 618 20.46 8.10 -35.50
CA GLN A 618 21.72 8.32 -36.20
C GLN A 618 22.16 7.06 -36.96
N LEU A 619 22.13 5.89 -36.32
CA LEU A 619 22.47 4.62 -36.96
C LEU A 619 21.48 4.24 -38.08
N ALA A 620 20.22 4.69 -37.97
CA ALA A 620 19.21 4.53 -39.02
C ALA A 620 19.30 5.56 -40.17
N GLY A 621 20.27 6.48 -40.14
CA GLY A 621 20.45 7.50 -41.17
C GLY A 621 19.45 8.66 -41.13
N LYS A 622 18.66 8.79 -40.05
CA LYS A 622 17.64 9.83 -39.88
C LYS A 622 18.20 11.06 -39.14
N THR A 623 19.11 11.77 -39.80
CA THR A 623 19.89 12.88 -39.20
C THR A 623 19.03 13.95 -38.53
N ALA A 624 17.94 14.40 -39.16
CA ALA A 624 17.08 15.43 -38.59
C ALA A 624 16.42 15.00 -37.27
N SER A 625 15.95 13.75 -37.21
CA SER A 625 15.35 13.18 -35.99
C SER A 625 16.39 12.97 -34.89
N ALA A 626 17.58 12.49 -35.24
CA ALA A 626 18.70 12.34 -34.31
C ALA A 626 19.09 13.67 -33.67
N VAL A 627 19.17 14.76 -34.44
CA VAL A 627 19.50 16.10 -33.93
C VAL A 627 18.40 16.64 -33.01
N ASP A 628 17.12 16.45 -33.34
CA ASP A 628 16.01 16.87 -32.47
C ASP A 628 16.07 16.16 -31.11
N LEU A 629 16.22 14.84 -31.12
CA LEU A 629 16.36 14.04 -29.90
C LEU A 629 17.60 14.44 -29.09
N ALA A 630 18.71 14.75 -29.74
CA ALA A 630 19.93 15.23 -29.06
C ALA A 630 19.74 16.61 -28.41
N LYS A 631 19.05 17.55 -29.08
CA LYS A 631 18.68 18.86 -28.48
C LYS A 631 17.83 18.66 -27.23
N ARG A 632 16.81 17.80 -27.33
CA ARG A 632 15.94 17.44 -26.20
C ARG A 632 16.73 16.79 -25.07
N ALA A 633 17.66 15.88 -25.38
CA ALA A 633 18.52 15.23 -24.39
C ALA A 633 19.37 16.25 -23.61
N ILE A 634 19.96 17.24 -24.29
CA ILE A 634 20.76 18.30 -23.65
C ILE A 634 19.90 19.16 -22.72
N SER A 635 18.64 19.43 -23.11
CA SER A 635 17.72 20.23 -22.29
C SER A 635 17.05 19.47 -21.15
N ALA A 636 17.17 18.14 -21.15
CA ALA A 636 16.43 17.28 -20.23
C ALA A 636 16.89 17.47 -18.77
N ARG A 637 15.96 17.28 -17.83
CA ARG A 637 16.24 17.50 -16.40
C ARG A 637 15.96 16.29 -15.50
N THR A 638 15.23 15.28 -15.97
CA THR A 638 14.74 14.18 -15.10
C THR A 638 15.12 12.76 -15.59
N PRO A 639 16.40 12.33 -15.49
CA PRO A 639 17.56 13.10 -15.05
C PRO A 639 18.23 13.86 -16.21
N ALA A 640 19.07 14.84 -15.85
CA ALA A 640 19.90 15.57 -16.80
C ALA A 640 20.89 14.64 -17.51
N LEU A 641 21.27 15.03 -18.73
CA LEU A 641 22.28 14.30 -19.51
C LEU A 641 23.66 14.42 -18.82
N PRO A 642 24.34 13.29 -18.52
CA PRO A 642 25.67 13.31 -17.93
C PRO A 642 26.65 14.12 -18.76
N HIS A 643 27.58 14.83 -18.12
CA HIS A 643 28.52 15.71 -18.80
C HIS A 643 29.33 15.00 -19.90
N HIS A 644 29.76 13.77 -19.65
CA HIS A 644 30.52 12.97 -20.61
C HIS A 644 29.70 12.58 -21.85
N MET A 645 28.36 12.58 -21.77
CA MET A 645 27.46 12.36 -22.91
C MET A 645 27.01 13.67 -23.58
N ALA A 646 27.02 14.78 -22.84
CA ALA A 646 26.62 16.09 -23.35
C ALA A 646 27.53 16.61 -24.47
N GLU A 647 28.84 16.37 -24.37
CA GLU A 647 29.80 16.79 -25.40
C GLU A 647 29.57 16.10 -26.77
N PRO A 648 29.48 14.77 -26.87
CA PRO A 648 29.05 14.09 -28.09
C PRO A 648 27.69 14.59 -28.62
N ALA A 649 26.72 14.85 -27.74
CA ALA A 649 25.40 15.35 -28.13
C ALA A 649 25.48 16.75 -28.75
N ARG A 650 26.24 17.67 -28.15
CA ARG A 650 26.47 19.02 -28.70
C ARG A 650 27.16 18.96 -30.06
N ARG A 651 28.15 18.07 -30.23
CA ARG A 651 28.82 17.86 -31.52
C ARG A 651 27.86 17.37 -32.60
N LEU A 652 26.95 16.45 -32.28
CA LEU A 652 25.92 16.00 -33.22
C LEU A 652 25.00 17.15 -33.64
N VAL A 653 24.61 18.02 -32.70
CA VAL A 653 23.77 19.19 -32.98
C VAL A 653 24.50 20.24 -33.83
N ALA A 654 25.81 20.40 -33.64
CA ALA A 654 26.62 21.37 -34.37
C ALA A 654 27.08 20.91 -35.77
N ALA A 655 26.94 19.61 -36.08
CA ALA A 655 27.30 19.03 -37.38
C ALA A 655 26.20 19.21 -38.45
N GLN A 656 25.10 19.89 -38.11
CA GLN A 656 23.97 20.24 -38.98
C GLN A 656 24.00 21.74 -39.25
#